data_AF-A0A7Y5DZC4-F1
#
_entry.id   AF-A0A7Y5DZC4-F1
#
_cell.length_a   1.000
_cell.length_b   1.000
_cell.length_c   1.000
_cell.angle_alpha   90.00
_cell.angle_beta   90.00
_cell.angle_gamma   90.00
#
_symmetry.space_group_name_H-M   'P 1'
#
loop_
_entity.id
_entity.type
_entity.pdbx_description
1 polymer ?
#
loop_
_entity_poly.entity_id
_entity_poly.type
_entity_poly.pdbx_seq_one_letter_code
_entity_poly.pdbx_strand_id
1 'polypeptide(L)'
;VAVLSARMAQSSAKSIATPAARARIALLLELPIGLGLADGALCLVLISRRDLARDWIDRASTGSLPSRRLAARILERAAREAARKAASGDLHGLRAFGMEHVAPAWARLLGDRESLVWRHVAVARGLLAKWQDGGVEALETALGPSLTPTEWRRSATSIAALAAVDPDVALQKLGLAMERAKQDAGIGAALVWGLARAAEAEPDVAETILERVIEHDVASAADAVLELRREFGPSAFTDRVCARTVAQLTRGGFRIGDDDGADVLAREIILDLEQGGDDDDRLGDRVRRALTAFAESGAPAAFAQGKQLLDLGRTYVAGLSSPQSSRRTSVASLRDLHAALLEHNVVGDLLRLGTNASDVRTLEERLDALRGDVADWLLAPTEESSPAILMRRLRALLHVADGDTVEAEEGSRAVQTRLRRIARSLLGNPFAFSAPGLRRAQLATLARALDALVRVEGIDVTDVFLLLITDLPTPDDLETLAEASMLPDLEHMLVQYARFDRQMNALGSVTDKLDSLLPPSFRRPPGGVGSFLDAFTELCNTLVPDASARGEALRISLVRMRGALAAIEAAPSLRALSSGNVDTLTTLEGAVTAVGQILGVARQRFERPPLAGGGHAVSLADAVARVLAGDGPLREETLGKYADDLSHRIPRAMATLATASAFRLLELPQESGGRAPNVSVSVALPSWVPARRTLGGFYVIRPLGAGAVGSVFLVNRLEERHDPEAERFALKVPDYSETAARSLSETEFMQLFREEATALIGLPAQTNLARFVTFDLAARPKPILVMEFVEGATLEREIGAHTLDVPRAFRIFDDILAGLEAMHGVGIAHLDIKPSNVILRGGGAAVLVDFGLSGRKIRPGCATGPYGAPEVWGALEGPTSPLPTDVYAFACLAFETLTGTVLFDAQSEVAMVGMHLAHDGSPQGVQKLAKVPRCEELAEILFSALRRNPADRVSLKRLRDDLRRAAKKLEGVKWPIAL
;
A
#
# COMPACT_ATOMS: atom_id res chain seq x y z
N VAL A 1 21.96 -20.54 30.61
CA VAL A 1 20.76 -21.07 29.90
C VAL A 1 19.71 -21.66 30.84
N ALA A 2 20.06 -22.55 31.78
CA ALA A 2 19.10 -23.13 32.75
C ALA A 2 18.35 -22.07 33.59
N VAL A 3 19.04 -21.04 34.09
CA VAL A 3 18.43 -19.92 34.82
C VAL A 3 17.47 -19.10 33.93
N LEU A 4 17.81 -18.90 32.66
CA LEU A 4 16.96 -18.18 31.69
C LEU A 4 15.71 -19.01 31.39
N SER A 5 15.87 -20.31 31.16
CA SER A 5 14.78 -21.26 30.91
C SER A 5 13.82 -21.36 32.11
N ALA A 6 14.36 -21.44 33.33
CA ALA A 6 13.57 -21.45 34.56
C ALA A 6 12.80 -20.14 34.78
N ARG A 7 13.44 -18.98 34.53
CA ARG A 7 12.77 -17.66 34.57
C ARG A 7 11.69 -17.53 33.49
N MET A 8 11.86 -18.16 32.33
CA MET A 8 10.87 -18.13 31.24
C MET A 8 9.67 -19.05 31.49
N ALA A 9 9.89 -20.18 32.16
CA ALA A 9 8.80 -21.04 32.63
C ALA A 9 7.90 -20.34 33.65
N GLN A 10 8.43 -19.35 34.39
CA GLN A 10 7.73 -18.67 35.49
C GLN A 10 7.24 -17.24 35.16
N SER A 11 7.66 -16.64 34.04
CA SER A 11 7.36 -15.23 33.72
C SER A 11 6.34 -15.04 32.58
N SER A 12 5.65 -13.89 32.59
CA SER A 12 4.69 -13.49 31.56
C SER A 12 5.38 -13.19 30.21
N ALA A 13 4.72 -13.43 29.07
CA ALA A 13 5.28 -13.18 27.73
C ALA A 13 5.87 -11.76 27.56
N LYS A 14 5.22 -10.74 28.14
CA LYS A 14 5.70 -9.35 28.09
C LYS A 14 7.09 -9.15 28.73
N SER A 15 7.45 -9.93 29.74
CA SER A 15 8.77 -9.82 30.40
C SER A 15 9.91 -10.38 29.56
N ILE A 16 9.62 -11.27 28.61
CA ILE A 16 10.61 -11.99 27.80
C ILE A 16 10.73 -11.39 26.39
N ALA A 17 9.70 -10.68 25.94
CA ALA A 17 9.68 -9.99 24.64
C ALA A 17 10.47 -8.66 24.62
N THR A 18 11.16 -8.28 25.70
CA THR A 18 11.95 -7.04 25.73
C THR A 18 13.13 -7.09 24.74
N PRO A 19 13.55 -5.97 24.12
CA PRO A 19 14.66 -5.95 23.16
C PRO A 19 15.95 -6.56 23.72
N ALA A 20 16.28 -6.28 24.98
CA ALA A 20 17.47 -6.83 25.64
C ALA A 20 17.38 -8.36 25.88
N ALA A 21 16.19 -8.89 26.21
CA ALA A 21 15.99 -10.33 26.36
C ALA A 21 16.05 -11.05 25.00
N ARG A 22 15.45 -10.45 23.96
CA ARG A 22 15.57 -10.91 22.56
C ARG A 22 17.02 -10.97 22.10
N ALA A 23 17.78 -9.90 22.31
CA ALA A 23 19.19 -9.84 21.98
C ALA A 23 20.02 -10.95 22.67
N ARG A 24 19.77 -11.22 23.96
CA ARG A 24 20.46 -12.31 24.68
C ARG A 24 20.16 -13.70 24.10
N ILE A 25 18.90 -13.95 23.71
CA ILE A 25 18.52 -15.23 23.08
C ILE A 25 19.14 -15.31 21.69
N ALA A 26 19.11 -14.24 20.89
CA ALA A 26 19.76 -14.20 19.59
C ALA A 26 21.27 -14.49 19.69
N LEU A 27 21.99 -13.81 20.58
CA LEU A 27 23.41 -14.05 20.82
C LEU A 27 23.71 -15.47 21.29
N LEU A 28 22.87 -16.03 22.17
CA LEU A 28 22.99 -17.43 22.60
C LEU A 28 22.91 -18.39 21.40
N LEU A 29 22.00 -18.12 20.46
CA LEU A 29 21.81 -18.96 19.27
C LEU A 29 22.85 -18.72 18.16
N GLU A 30 23.68 -17.68 18.28
CA GLU A 30 24.85 -17.42 17.42
C GLU A 30 26.12 -18.10 17.94
N LEU A 31 26.10 -18.66 19.16
CA LEU A 31 27.25 -19.40 19.67
C LEU A 31 27.46 -20.73 18.93
N PRO A 32 28.73 -21.14 18.74
CA PRO A 32 29.05 -22.41 18.08
C PRO A 32 28.43 -23.61 18.80
N ILE A 33 27.97 -24.57 18.01
CA ILE A 33 27.28 -25.77 18.50
C ILE A 33 28.22 -26.66 19.32
N GLY A 34 29.49 -26.76 18.91
CA GLY A 34 30.51 -27.59 19.57
C GLY A 34 30.78 -27.22 21.02
N LEU A 35 30.25 -26.08 21.51
CA LEU A 35 30.29 -25.71 22.93
C LEU A 35 29.32 -26.51 23.81
N GLY A 36 28.45 -27.35 23.23
CA GLY A 36 27.56 -28.24 24.00
C GLY A 36 26.46 -27.50 24.78
N LEU A 37 25.98 -26.37 24.26
CA LEU A 37 24.97 -25.54 24.93
C LEU A 37 23.60 -26.24 25.01
N ALA A 38 22.98 -26.20 26.20
CA ALA A 38 21.63 -26.72 26.43
C ALA A 38 20.53 -25.70 26.06
N ASP A 39 20.57 -25.16 24.83
CA ASP A 39 19.64 -24.15 24.29
C ASP A 39 18.33 -24.73 23.73
N GLY A 40 18.32 -26.00 23.34
CA GLY A 40 17.16 -26.67 22.74
C GLY A 40 15.90 -26.67 23.62
N ALA A 41 16.04 -26.92 24.93
CA ALA A 41 14.91 -26.91 25.87
C ALA A 41 14.24 -25.54 25.97
N LEU A 42 15.03 -24.46 25.92
CA LEU A 42 14.55 -23.09 25.90
C LEU A 42 13.73 -22.81 24.63
N CYS A 43 14.26 -23.18 23.47
CA CYS A 43 13.59 -23.01 22.18
C CYS A 43 12.30 -23.83 22.09
N LEU A 44 12.29 -25.05 22.63
CA LEU A 44 11.09 -25.89 22.66
C LEU A 44 9.96 -25.24 23.50
N VAL A 45 10.31 -24.56 24.60
CA VAL A 45 9.34 -23.77 25.40
C VAL A 45 8.80 -22.57 24.62
N LEU A 46 9.66 -21.85 23.89
CA LEU A 46 9.26 -20.70 23.08
C LEU A 46 8.20 -21.08 22.04
N ILE A 47 8.33 -22.25 21.40
CA ILE A 47 7.39 -22.69 20.36
C ILE A 47 6.15 -23.40 20.91
N SER A 48 6.23 -24.00 22.11
CA SER A 48 5.12 -24.78 22.68
C SER A 48 4.05 -23.90 23.36
N ARG A 49 4.38 -22.65 23.67
CA ARG A 49 3.45 -21.70 24.32
C ARG A 49 2.84 -20.76 23.29
N ARG A 50 1.51 -20.69 23.22
CA ARG A 50 0.78 -19.91 22.20
C ARG A 50 1.17 -18.42 22.16
N ASP A 51 1.29 -17.79 23.32
CA ASP A 51 1.67 -16.38 23.45
C ASP A 51 3.09 -16.12 22.96
N LEU A 52 4.04 -16.99 23.33
CA LEU A 52 5.43 -16.88 22.90
C LEU A 52 5.61 -17.23 21.41
N ALA A 53 4.97 -18.30 20.93
CA ALA A 53 5.03 -18.72 19.54
C ALA A 53 4.51 -17.64 18.59
N ARG A 54 3.46 -16.92 18.99
CA ARG A 54 2.95 -15.77 18.22
C ARG A 54 4.00 -14.68 18.04
N ASP A 55 4.71 -14.31 19.10
CA ASP A 55 5.67 -13.20 19.05
C ASP A 55 7.05 -13.59 18.50
N TRP A 56 7.49 -14.83 18.73
CA TRP A 56 8.83 -15.30 18.38
C TRP A 56 8.90 -16.07 17.07
N ILE A 57 7.77 -16.61 16.58
CA ILE A 57 7.72 -17.44 15.38
C ILE A 57 6.77 -16.82 14.36
N ASP A 58 5.50 -16.63 14.70
CA ASP A 58 4.48 -16.17 13.76
C ASP A 58 4.76 -14.76 13.22
N ARG A 59 4.78 -13.76 14.11
CA ARG A 59 5.11 -12.36 13.74
C ARG A 59 6.53 -12.22 13.20
N ALA A 60 7.47 -12.96 13.77
CA ALA A 60 8.87 -12.90 13.36
C ALA A 60 9.08 -13.43 11.93
N SER A 61 8.25 -14.36 11.46
CA SER A 61 8.39 -14.97 10.13
C SER A 61 8.04 -14.09 8.94
N THR A 62 7.42 -12.92 9.17
CA THR A 62 7.25 -11.84 8.17
C THR A 62 8.06 -10.58 8.53
N GLY A 63 8.87 -10.65 9.59
CA GLY A 63 9.72 -9.56 10.06
C GLY A 63 10.96 -9.34 9.19
N SER A 64 11.94 -8.63 9.74
CA SER A 64 13.27 -8.42 9.14
C SER A 64 14.01 -9.73 8.90
N LEU A 65 15.02 -9.73 8.05
CA LEU A 65 15.90 -10.88 7.85
C LEU A 65 16.46 -11.42 9.19
N PRO A 66 17.01 -10.60 10.11
CA PRO A 66 17.41 -11.07 11.43
C PRO A 66 16.27 -11.72 12.23
N SER A 67 15.07 -11.14 12.19
CA SER A 67 13.89 -11.69 12.90
C SER A 67 13.48 -13.05 12.35
N ARG A 68 13.39 -13.19 11.01
CA ARG A 68 13.04 -14.45 10.34
C ARG A 68 14.10 -15.52 10.59
N ARG A 69 15.38 -15.15 10.52
CA ARG A 69 16.49 -16.05 10.85
C ARG A 69 16.44 -16.51 12.30
N LEU A 70 16.20 -15.59 13.24
CA LEU A 70 16.08 -15.93 14.65
C LEU A 70 14.94 -16.94 14.88
N ALA A 71 13.77 -16.71 14.28
CA ALA A 71 12.65 -17.65 14.33
C ALA A 71 13.02 -19.03 13.75
N ALA A 72 13.69 -19.05 12.59
CA ALA A 72 14.15 -20.28 11.95
C ALA A 72 15.15 -21.06 12.82
N ARG A 73 16.09 -20.36 13.47
CA ARG A 73 17.02 -20.99 14.43
C ARG A 73 16.32 -21.50 15.67
N ILE A 74 15.32 -20.79 16.20
CA ILE A 74 14.52 -21.28 17.33
C ILE A 74 13.83 -22.59 16.93
N LEU A 75 13.25 -22.67 15.73
CA LEU A 75 12.64 -23.91 15.22
C LEU A 75 13.66 -25.04 15.10
N GLU A 76 14.85 -24.76 14.57
CA GLU A 76 15.92 -25.75 14.46
C GLU A 76 16.36 -26.30 15.83
N ARG A 77 16.62 -25.42 16.80
CA ARG A 77 17.06 -25.82 18.14
C ARG A 77 15.97 -26.56 18.90
N ALA A 78 14.72 -26.13 18.73
CA ALA A 78 13.56 -26.85 19.27
C ALA A 78 13.39 -28.22 18.62
N ALA A 79 13.62 -28.34 17.30
CA ALA A 79 13.50 -29.60 16.57
C ALA A 79 14.56 -30.59 17.01
N ARG A 80 15.79 -30.11 17.21
CA ARG A 80 16.88 -30.89 17.80
C ARG A 80 16.52 -31.43 19.19
N GLU A 81 15.96 -30.59 20.07
CA GLU A 81 15.52 -31.02 21.40
C GLU A 81 14.39 -32.05 21.31
N ALA A 82 13.40 -31.80 20.46
CA ALA A 82 12.26 -32.69 20.26
C ALA A 82 12.70 -34.05 19.70
N ALA A 83 13.61 -34.06 18.72
CA ALA A 83 14.21 -35.27 18.17
C ALA A 83 14.99 -36.06 19.23
N ARG A 84 15.79 -35.38 20.07
CA ARG A 84 16.51 -36.02 21.17
C ARG A 84 15.55 -36.69 22.16
N LYS A 85 14.47 -36.01 22.52
CA LYS A 85 13.41 -36.56 23.40
C LYS A 85 12.65 -37.72 22.74
N ALA A 86 12.34 -37.60 21.45
CA ALA A 86 11.64 -38.63 20.69
C ALA A 86 12.47 -39.91 20.55
N ALA A 87 13.80 -39.79 20.40
CA ALA A 87 14.72 -40.92 20.43
C ALA A 87 14.69 -41.68 21.78
N SER A 88 14.37 -40.98 22.88
CA SER A 88 14.14 -41.58 24.21
C SER A 88 12.69 -42.00 24.48
N GLY A 89 11.79 -41.88 23.49
CA GLY A 89 10.38 -42.27 23.59
C GLY A 89 9.39 -41.16 23.94
N ASP A 90 9.84 -39.93 24.21
CA ASP A 90 8.94 -38.78 24.48
C ASP A 90 8.62 -38.01 23.20
N LEU A 91 7.43 -38.26 22.64
CA LEU A 91 6.94 -37.64 21.42
C LEU A 91 6.22 -36.30 21.64
N HIS A 92 6.05 -35.83 22.89
CA HIS A 92 5.23 -34.63 23.17
C HIS A 92 5.79 -33.37 22.49
N GLY A 93 7.12 -33.22 22.44
CA GLY A 93 7.78 -32.07 21.82
C GLY A 93 7.47 -31.91 20.34
N LEU A 94 7.19 -33.01 19.63
CA LEU A 94 6.88 -32.99 18.20
C LEU A 94 5.56 -32.26 17.89
N ARG A 95 4.60 -32.29 18.82
CA ARG A 95 3.28 -31.65 18.64
C ARG A 95 3.36 -30.14 18.50
N ALA A 96 4.41 -29.50 19.03
CA ALA A 96 4.59 -28.06 18.95
C ALA A 96 4.71 -27.55 17.50
N PHE A 97 5.26 -28.35 16.60
CA PHE A 97 5.44 -28.00 15.19
C PHE A 97 4.13 -28.00 14.38
N GLY A 98 3.10 -28.69 14.87
CA GLY A 98 1.77 -28.73 14.26
C GLY A 98 0.78 -27.69 14.80
N MET A 99 1.21 -26.81 15.72
CA MET A 99 0.33 -25.79 16.31
C MET A 99 -0.05 -24.70 15.30
N GLU A 100 -1.25 -24.13 15.45
CA GLU A 100 -1.82 -23.07 14.59
C GLU A 100 -0.88 -21.87 14.34
N HIS A 101 -0.06 -21.49 15.34
CA HIS A 101 0.86 -20.34 15.24
C HIS A 101 2.26 -20.73 14.75
N VAL A 102 2.57 -22.03 14.67
CA VAL A 102 3.90 -22.54 14.28
C VAL A 102 3.87 -23.08 12.86
N ALA A 103 2.86 -23.87 12.48
CA ALA A 103 2.81 -24.53 11.18
C ALA A 103 2.77 -23.53 9.99
N PRO A 104 1.96 -22.44 10.01
CA PRO A 104 1.98 -21.45 8.92
C PRO A 104 3.31 -20.66 8.86
N ALA A 105 3.91 -20.39 10.02
CA ALA A 105 5.21 -19.73 10.09
C ALA A 105 6.34 -20.64 9.61
N TRP A 106 6.30 -21.93 9.94
CA TRP A 106 7.20 -22.95 9.40
C TRP A 106 7.14 -22.99 7.88
N ALA A 107 5.93 -23.04 7.31
CA ALA A 107 5.74 -23.06 5.86
C ALA A 107 6.33 -21.80 5.20
N ARG A 108 6.08 -20.61 5.77
CA ARG A 108 6.66 -19.35 5.28
C ARG A 108 8.18 -19.33 5.38
N LEU A 109 8.76 -19.71 6.52
CA LEU A 109 10.21 -19.68 6.74
C LEU A 109 10.95 -20.73 5.91
N LEU A 110 10.36 -21.92 5.70
CA LEU A 110 10.88 -22.91 4.76
C LEU A 110 10.74 -22.40 3.32
N GLY A 111 9.66 -21.69 3.01
CA GLY A 111 9.38 -21.04 1.72
C GLY A 111 10.24 -19.81 1.43
N ASP A 112 10.92 -19.23 2.42
CA ASP A 112 11.78 -18.05 2.27
C ASP A 112 12.88 -18.29 1.21
N ARG A 113 13.18 -17.28 0.39
CA ARG A 113 14.19 -17.36 -0.65
C ARG A 113 15.61 -17.10 -0.13
N GLU A 114 15.75 -16.52 1.06
CA GLU A 114 17.05 -16.30 1.67
C GLU A 114 17.55 -17.57 2.38
N SER A 115 18.68 -18.08 1.89
CA SER A 115 19.39 -19.24 2.44
C SER A 115 19.70 -19.13 3.93
N LEU A 116 19.97 -17.93 4.43
CA LEU A 116 20.20 -17.70 5.86
C LEU A 116 18.98 -17.97 6.74
N VAL A 117 17.78 -18.10 6.15
CA VAL A 117 16.53 -18.39 6.86
C VAL A 117 16.12 -19.85 6.64
N TRP A 118 15.83 -20.22 5.39
CA TRP A 118 15.22 -21.52 5.11
C TRP A 118 16.14 -22.69 5.46
N ARG A 119 17.48 -22.52 5.45
CA ARG A 119 18.42 -23.60 5.79
C ARG A 119 18.16 -24.15 7.19
N HIS A 120 17.89 -23.29 8.17
CA HIS A 120 17.64 -23.69 9.55
C HIS A 120 16.32 -24.48 9.68
N VAL A 121 15.28 -24.09 8.93
CA VAL A 121 14.01 -24.83 8.90
C VAL A 121 14.15 -26.15 8.11
N ALA A 122 14.96 -26.18 7.06
CA ALA A 122 15.27 -27.41 6.33
C ALA A 122 16.06 -28.40 7.21
N VAL A 123 16.99 -27.92 8.04
CA VAL A 123 17.66 -28.73 9.07
C VAL A 123 16.63 -29.26 10.06
N ALA A 124 15.75 -28.40 10.59
CA ALA A 124 14.68 -28.80 11.48
C ALA A 124 13.79 -29.89 10.86
N ARG A 125 13.43 -29.76 9.57
CA ARG A 125 12.65 -30.75 8.82
C ARG A 125 13.36 -32.11 8.77
N GLY A 126 14.66 -32.12 8.48
CA GLY A 126 15.48 -33.34 8.46
C GLY A 126 15.53 -34.03 9.83
N LEU A 127 15.71 -33.25 10.89
CA LEU A 127 15.73 -33.76 12.27
C LEU A 127 14.39 -34.36 12.71
N LEU A 128 13.27 -33.91 12.18
CA LEU A 128 11.93 -34.39 12.55
C LEU A 128 11.41 -35.51 11.64
N ALA A 129 11.95 -35.67 10.44
CA ALA A 129 11.40 -36.52 9.38
C ALA A 129 11.17 -37.98 9.80
N LYS A 130 12.04 -38.54 10.65
CA LYS A 130 11.91 -39.92 11.17
C LYS A 130 10.62 -40.18 11.94
N TRP A 131 10.09 -39.17 12.62
CA TRP A 131 8.91 -39.30 13.49
C TRP A 131 7.65 -38.67 12.90
N GLN A 132 7.72 -38.18 11.66
CA GLN A 132 6.58 -37.63 10.93
C GLN A 132 6.07 -38.66 9.93
N ASP A 133 4.75 -38.83 9.87
CA ASP A 133 4.12 -39.71 8.89
C ASP A 133 4.47 -39.25 7.47
N GLY A 134 5.17 -40.10 6.71
CA GLY A 134 5.64 -39.79 5.35
C GLY A 134 6.79 -38.78 5.28
N GLY A 135 7.45 -38.48 6.41
CA GLY A 135 8.47 -37.41 6.49
C GLY A 135 9.68 -37.66 5.59
N VAL A 136 10.19 -38.90 5.55
CA VAL A 136 11.34 -39.28 4.72
C VAL A 136 10.95 -39.32 3.23
N GLU A 137 9.77 -39.86 2.93
CA GLU A 137 9.20 -39.92 1.58
C GLU A 137 8.97 -38.52 0.99
N ALA A 138 8.59 -37.56 1.83
CA ALA A 138 8.43 -36.16 1.44
C ALA A 138 9.77 -35.53 1.01
N LEU A 139 10.89 -35.87 1.67
CA LEU A 139 12.23 -35.40 1.25
C LEU A 139 12.60 -35.96 -0.13
N GLU A 140 12.35 -37.25 -0.36
CA GLU A 140 12.57 -37.87 -1.67
C GLU A 140 11.69 -37.23 -2.76
N THR A 141 10.41 -37.03 -2.48
CA THR A 141 9.47 -36.38 -3.40
C THR A 141 9.93 -34.96 -3.75
N ALA A 142 10.49 -34.24 -2.79
CA ALA A 142 11.03 -32.89 -2.97
C ALA A 142 12.30 -32.83 -3.85
N LEU A 143 12.90 -33.98 -4.22
CA LEU A 143 13.96 -34.10 -5.23
C LEU A 143 13.41 -34.50 -6.62
N GLY A 144 12.10 -34.43 -6.83
CA GLY A 144 11.47 -34.72 -8.12
C GLY A 144 11.96 -33.78 -9.24
N PRO A 145 12.07 -34.26 -10.49
CA PRO A 145 12.61 -33.49 -11.61
C PRO A 145 11.74 -32.29 -12.03
N SER A 146 10.46 -32.30 -11.67
CA SER A 146 9.49 -31.24 -11.96
C SER A 146 9.52 -30.07 -10.96
N LEU A 147 10.31 -30.19 -9.89
CA LEU A 147 10.43 -29.16 -8.86
C LEU A 147 11.57 -28.19 -9.13
N THR A 148 11.58 -27.08 -8.41
CA THR A 148 12.56 -26.01 -8.62
C THR A 148 13.92 -26.34 -7.98
N PRO A 149 15.04 -25.75 -8.46
CA PRO A 149 16.35 -25.91 -7.82
C PRO A 149 16.35 -25.52 -6.33
N THR A 150 15.53 -24.55 -5.92
CA THR A 150 15.40 -24.15 -4.52
C THR A 150 14.80 -25.27 -3.66
N GLU A 151 13.77 -25.98 -4.15
CA GLU A 151 13.19 -27.14 -3.46
C GLU A 151 14.21 -28.29 -3.34
N TRP A 152 14.99 -28.53 -4.40
CA TRP A 152 16.05 -29.54 -4.36
C TRP A 152 17.08 -29.24 -3.28
N ARG A 153 17.56 -27.98 -3.20
CA ARG A 153 18.50 -27.53 -2.18
C ARG A 153 17.91 -27.69 -0.76
N ARG A 154 16.66 -27.28 -0.55
CA ARG A 154 15.96 -27.48 0.74
C ARG A 154 15.91 -28.94 1.14
N SER A 155 15.57 -29.83 0.21
CA SER A 155 15.52 -31.27 0.48
C SER A 155 16.91 -31.84 0.78
N ALA A 156 17.93 -31.43 0.02
CA ALA A 156 19.30 -31.85 0.26
C ALA A 156 19.80 -31.45 1.65
N THR A 157 19.54 -30.22 2.11
CA THR A 157 19.83 -29.79 3.49
C THR A 157 19.12 -30.66 4.52
N SER A 158 17.84 -31.01 4.30
CA SER A 158 17.09 -31.90 5.18
C SER A 158 17.67 -33.33 5.22
N ILE A 159 18.11 -33.87 4.08
CA ILE A 159 18.73 -35.21 4.01
C ILE A 159 20.06 -35.23 4.77
N ALA A 160 20.89 -34.19 4.64
CA ALA A 160 22.12 -34.09 5.42
C ALA A 160 21.84 -33.99 6.93
N ALA A 161 20.81 -33.24 7.35
CA ALA A 161 20.42 -33.15 8.75
C ALA A 161 19.77 -34.44 9.29
N LEU A 162 19.07 -35.20 8.46
CA LEU A 162 18.49 -36.51 8.81
C LEU A 162 19.56 -37.47 9.32
N ALA A 163 20.81 -37.36 8.85
CA ALA A 163 21.91 -38.20 9.29
C ALA A 163 22.16 -38.13 10.82
N ALA A 164 21.75 -37.05 11.48
CA ALA A 164 21.86 -36.91 12.93
C ALA A 164 20.88 -37.80 13.73
N VAL A 165 19.82 -38.32 13.09
CA VAL A 165 18.75 -39.11 13.74
C VAL A 165 18.46 -40.44 13.05
N ASP A 166 18.83 -40.56 11.78
CA ASP A 166 18.68 -41.75 10.94
C ASP A 166 19.81 -41.83 9.88
N PRO A 167 21.04 -42.16 10.29
CA PRO A 167 22.22 -42.13 9.41
C PRO A 167 22.12 -43.07 8.20
N ASP A 168 21.59 -44.27 8.38
CA ASP A 168 21.45 -45.26 7.31
C ASP A 168 20.51 -44.77 6.20
N VAL A 169 19.35 -44.25 6.59
CA VAL A 169 18.37 -43.69 5.64
C VAL A 169 18.92 -42.45 4.96
N ALA A 170 19.63 -41.58 5.69
CA ALA A 170 20.25 -40.39 5.11
C ALA A 170 21.27 -40.75 4.02
N LEU A 171 22.14 -41.74 4.27
CA LEU A 171 23.09 -42.24 3.27
C LEU A 171 22.38 -42.89 2.06
N GLN A 172 21.28 -43.61 2.28
CA GLN A 172 20.47 -44.16 1.20
C GLN A 172 19.89 -43.05 0.31
N LYS A 173 19.39 -41.95 0.90
CA LYS A 173 18.79 -40.84 0.16
C LYS A 173 19.82 -39.86 -0.44
N LEU A 174 21.06 -39.85 0.08
CA LEU A 174 22.15 -39.00 -0.44
C LEU A 174 22.35 -39.18 -1.95
N GLY A 175 22.26 -40.41 -2.46
CA GLY A 175 22.41 -40.68 -3.89
C GLY A 175 21.46 -39.88 -4.76
N LEU A 176 20.20 -39.72 -4.34
CA LEU A 176 19.20 -38.92 -5.07
C LEU A 176 19.56 -37.43 -5.09
N ALA A 177 20.03 -36.89 -3.96
CA ALA A 177 20.49 -35.50 -3.88
C ALA A 177 21.72 -35.29 -4.78
N MET A 178 22.65 -36.25 -4.82
CA MET A 178 23.85 -36.18 -5.66
C MET A 178 23.56 -36.31 -7.15
N GLU A 179 22.56 -37.07 -7.55
CA GLU A 179 22.08 -37.06 -8.94
C GLU A 179 21.53 -35.68 -9.34
N ARG A 180 20.84 -34.99 -8.43
CA ARG A 180 20.38 -33.62 -8.66
C ARG A 180 21.52 -32.60 -8.65
N ALA A 181 22.59 -32.83 -7.89
CA ALA A 181 23.76 -31.95 -7.86
C ALA A 181 24.48 -31.85 -9.22
N LYS A 182 24.25 -32.81 -10.14
CA LYS A 182 24.69 -32.72 -11.53
C LYS A 182 23.94 -31.65 -12.34
N GLN A 183 22.72 -31.27 -11.91
CA GLN A 183 21.85 -30.29 -12.56
C GLN A 183 21.92 -28.92 -11.87
N ASP A 184 22.18 -28.90 -10.56
CA ASP A 184 22.33 -27.67 -9.78
C ASP A 184 23.51 -27.78 -8.81
N ALA A 185 24.59 -27.05 -9.09
CA ALA A 185 25.79 -27.02 -8.26
C ALA A 185 25.52 -26.53 -6.82
N GLY A 186 24.45 -25.75 -6.61
CA GLY A 186 24.08 -25.23 -5.29
C GLY A 186 23.62 -26.31 -4.29
N ILE A 187 23.37 -27.53 -4.75
CA ILE A 187 23.04 -28.67 -3.86
C ILE A 187 24.23 -29.08 -2.99
N GLY A 188 25.46 -28.93 -3.48
CA GLY A 188 26.67 -29.19 -2.68
C GLY A 188 26.71 -28.32 -1.43
N ALA A 189 26.59 -27.01 -1.61
CA ALA A 189 26.46 -26.06 -0.50
C ALA A 189 25.29 -26.39 0.44
N ALA A 190 24.14 -26.77 -0.13
CA ALA A 190 22.94 -27.08 0.63
C ALA A 190 23.11 -28.31 1.53
N LEU A 191 23.80 -29.35 1.06
CA LEU A 191 24.16 -30.52 1.87
C LEU A 191 25.05 -30.09 3.04
N VAL A 192 26.09 -29.28 2.78
CA VAL A 192 27.01 -28.81 3.82
C VAL A 192 26.29 -28.04 4.93
N TRP A 193 25.30 -27.20 4.59
CA TRP A 193 24.49 -26.49 5.59
C TRP A 193 23.71 -27.43 6.53
N GLY A 194 23.42 -28.66 6.12
CA GLY A 194 22.74 -29.65 6.96
C GLY A 194 23.66 -30.44 7.89
N LEU A 195 24.98 -30.37 7.69
CA LEU A 195 25.93 -31.28 8.34
C LEU A 195 26.26 -30.92 9.77
N ALA A 196 26.06 -29.68 10.23
CA ALA A 196 26.50 -29.28 11.57
C ALA A 196 25.89 -30.17 12.69
N ARG A 197 24.65 -30.61 12.51
CA ARG A 197 23.96 -31.54 13.44
C ARG A 197 24.40 -32.98 13.28
N ALA A 198 24.62 -33.40 12.04
CA ALA A 198 25.15 -34.73 11.75
C ALA A 198 26.56 -34.88 12.33
N ALA A 199 27.42 -33.87 12.19
CA ALA A 199 28.79 -33.89 12.71
C ALA A 199 28.84 -33.99 14.25
N GLU A 200 27.82 -33.47 14.94
CA GLU A 200 27.72 -33.54 16.40
C GLU A 200 27.27 -34.93 16.90
N ALA A 201 26.37 -35.58 16.17
CA ALA A 201 25.78 -36.87 16.56
C ALA A 201 26.51 -38.08 15.94
N GLU A 202 26.84 -37.99 14.65
CA GLU A 202 27.37 -39.03 13.77
C GLU A 202 28.52 -38.46 12.89
N PRO A 203 29.70 -38.16 13.46
CA PRO A 203 30.78 -37.46 12.77
C PRO A 203 31.31 -38.19 11.53
N ASP A 204 31.37 -39.52 11.57
CA ASP A 204 31.87 -40.34 10.45
C ASP A 204 30.93 -40.28 9.23
N VAL A 205 29.61 -40.26 9.49
CA VAL A 205 28.58 -40.13 8.45
C VAL A 205 28.62 -38.72 7.85
N ALA A 206 28.79 -37.70 8.69
CA ALA A 206 28.95 -36.31 8.23
C ALA A 206 30.20 -36.13 7.36
N GLU A 207 31.33 -36.74 7.74
CA GLU A 207 32.57 -36.73 6.95
C GLU A 207 32.36 -37.44 5.61
N THR A 208 31.65 -38.58 5.59
CA THR A 208 31.32 -39.33 4.36
C THR A 208 30.45 -38.52 3.39
N ILE A 209 29.40 -37.84 3.88
CA ILE A 209 28.54 -37.00 3.04
C ILE A 209 29.35 -35.85 2.45
N LEU A 210 30.17 -35.21 3.27
CA LEU A 210 31.00 -34.09 2.86
C LEU A 210 32.06 -34.49 1.83
N GLU A 211 32.69 -35.65 1.99
CA GLU A 211 33.61 -36.21 0.99
C GLU A 211 32.93 -36.30 -0.38
N ARG A 212 31.72 -36.84 -0.43
CA ARG A 212 30.93 -36.95 -1.66
C ARG A 212 30.67 -35.59 -2.31
N VAL A 213 30.37 -34.57 -1.49
CA VAL A 213 30.12 -33.20 -1.95
C VAL A 213 31.39 -32.56 -2.50
N ILE A 214 32.50 -32.65 -1.77
CA ILE A 214 33.79 -32.06 -2.15
C ILE A 214 34.33 -32.73 -3.43
N GLU A 215 34.20 -34.06 -3.55
CA GLU A 215 34.55 -34.83 -4.75
C GLU A 215 33.76 -34.42 -5.98
N HIS A 216 32.48 -34.11 -5.82
CA HIS A 216 31.60 -33.70 -6.93
C HIS A 216 31.87 -32.27 -7.39
N ASP A 217 31.87 -31.30 -6.48
CA ASP A 217 32.13 -29.89 -6.78
C ASP A 217 32.57 -29.10 -5.52
N VAL A 218 33.90 -29.02 -5.33
CA VAL A 218 34.48 -28.28 -4.20
C VAL A 218 34.23 -26.77 -4.29
N ALA A 219 34.12 -26.20 -5.49
CA ALA A 219 34.06 -24.75 -5.67
C ALA A 219 32.74 -24.19 -5.14
N SER A 220 31.62 -24.86 -5.41
CA SER A 220 30.32 -24.47 -4.87
C SER A 220 30.17 -24.76 -3.37
N ALA A 221 30.90 -25.73 -2.83
CA ALA A 221 30.83 -26.11 -1.41
C ALA A 221 31.73 -25.27 -0.49
N ALA A 222 32.79 -24.64 -1.00
CA ALA A 222 33.84 -24.02 -0.18
C ALA A 222 33.34 -22.93 0.78
N ASP A 223 32.45 -22.05 0.33
CA ASP A 223 31.87 -20.99 1.19
C ASP A 223 30.94 -21.60 2.27
N ALA A 224 30.23 -22.67 1.93
CA ALA A 224 29.39 -23.40 2.89
C ALA A 224 30.23 -24.13 3.96
N VAL A 225 31.45 -24.56 3.62
CA VAL A 225 32.40 -25.14 4.59
C VAL A 225 32.87 -24.11 5.61
N LEU A 226 33.09 -22.85 5.20
CA LEU A 226 33.40 -21.77 6.14
C LEU A 226 32.23 -21.52 7.10
N GLU A 227 31.01 -21.52 6.60
CA GLU A 227 29.80 -21.44 7.41
C GLU A 227 29.68 -22.62 8.38
N LEU A 228 29.97 -23.85 7.93
CA LEU A 228 30.01 -25.03 8.80
C LEU A 228 31.04 -24.87 9.93
N ARG A 229 32.24 -24.36 9.62
CA ARG A 229 33.27 -24.08 10.65
C ARG A 229 32.79 -23.04 11.66
N ARG A 230 32.09 -21.99 11.22
CA ARG A 230 31.53 -20.96 12.10
C ARG A 230 30.42 -21.54 12.99
N GLU A 231 29.51 -22.30 12.41
CA GLU A 231 28.35 -22.84 13.11
C GLU A 231 28.73 -23.96 14.09
N PHE A 232 29.62 -24.87 13.68
CA PHE A 232 30.09 -25.96 14.53
C PHE A 232 31.12 -25.45 15.56
N GLY A 233 31.98 -24.52 15.15
CA GLY A 233 33.08 -23.99 15.93
C GLY A 233 34.41 -24.72 15.68
N PRO A 234 35.53 -24.20 16.20
CA PRO A 234 36.85 -24.81 16.06
C PRO A 234 36.88 -26.24 16.63
N SER A 235 37.26 -27.21 15.82
CA SER A 235 37.34 -28.62 16.18
C SER A 235 38.23 -29.40 15.22
N ALA A 236 38.68 -30.58 15.65
CA ALA A 236 39.42 -31.49 14.78
C ALA A 236 38.63 -31.88 13.52
N PHE A 237 37.30 -31.97 13.61
CA PHE A 237 36.44 -32.22 12.45
C PHE A 237 36.51 -31.05 11.46
N THR A 238 36.22 -29.83 11.90
CA THR A 238 36.22 -28.65 11.02
C THR A 238 37.60 -28.36 10.43
N ASP A 239 38.68 -28.61 11.18
CA ASP A 239 40.04 -28.40 10.69
C ASP A 239 40.42 -29.38 9.57
N ARG A 240 40.06 -30.68 9.72
CA ARG A 240 40.23 -31.67 8.64
C ARG A 240 39.44 -31.30 7.39
N VAL A 241 38.19 -30.88 7.59
CA VAL A 241 37.27 -30.48 6.54
C VAL A 241 37.81 -29.26 5.76
N CYS A 242 38.27 -28.22 6.45
CA CYS A 242 38.86 -27.05 5.82
C CYS A 242 40.15 -27.41 5.07
N ALA A 243 41.06 -28.17 5.70
CA ALA A 243 42.31 -28.59 5.07
C ALA A 243 42.07 -29.40 3.78
N ARG A 244 41.08 -30.30 3.78
CA ARG A 244 40.70 -31.10 2.61
C ARG A 244 40.11 -30.23 1.50
N THR A 245 39.23 -29.30 1.85
CA THR A 245 38.63 -28.35 0.90
C THR A 245 39.70 -27.51 0.21
N VAL A 246 40.67 -26.97 0.97
CA VAL A 246 41.83 -26.24 0.44
C VAL A 246 42.69 -27.11 -0.48
N ALA A 247 43.03 -28.33 -0.04
CA ALA A 247 43.83 -29.26 -0.85
C ALA A 247 43.16 -29.57 -2.19
N GLN A 248 41.82 -29.65 -2.24
CA GLN A 248 41.09 -29.93 -3.47
C GLN A 248 40.97 -28.70 -4.38
N LEU A 249 40.73 -27.51 -3.82
CA LEU A 249 40.71 -26.25 -4.57
C LEU A 249 42.06 -25.94 -5.23
N THR A 250 43.17 -26.27 -4.57
CA THR A 250 44.53 -25.99 -5.07
C THR A 250 45.02 -26.97 -6.15
N ARG A 251 44.52 -28.22 -6.19
CA ARG A 251 44.95 -29.26 -7.15
C ARG A 251 44.53 -28.99 -8.61
N GLY A 252 43.49 -28.18 -8.85
CA GLY A 252 42.86 -28.02 -10.18
C GLY A 252 43.48 -26.97 -11.12
N GLY A 253 44.50 -26.22 -10.70
CA GLY A 253 44.98 -25.04 -11.44
C GLY A 253 43.98 -23.90 -11.34
N PHE A 254 44.32 -22.89 -10.54
CA PHE A 254 43.43 -21.84 -10.04
C PHE A 254 42.80 -20.97 -11.15
N ARG A 255 41.74 -21.45 -11.79
CA ARG A 255 40.83 -20.69 -12.66
C ARG A 255 39.39 -21.19 -12.46
N ILE A 256 38.54 -20.37 -11.87
CA ILE A 256 37.10 -20.61 -11.75
C ILE A 256 36.41 -19.91 -12.91
N GLY A 257 36.38 -20.59 -14.07
CA GLY A 257 35.79 -20.04 -15.29
C GLY A 257 36.57 -18.84 -15.87
N ASP A 258 35.87 -17.99 -16.62
CA ASP A 258 36.44 -16.84 -17.33
C ASP A 258 36.25 -15.50 -16.58
N ASP A 259 35.69 -15.52 -15.36
CA ASP A 259 35.40 -14.32 -14.53
C ASP A 259 36.56 -14.04 -13.55
N ASP A 260 37.35 -13.01 -13.83
CA ASP A 260 38.51 -12.61 -13.00
C ASP A 260 38.11 -12.23 -11.56
N GLY A 261 36.87 -11.78 -11.34
CA GLY A 261 36.34 -11.54 -10.00
C GLY A 261 36.00 -12.81 -9.22
N ALA A 262 35.59 -13.89 -9.91
CA ALA A 262 35.36 -15.19 -9.28
C ALA A 262 36.68 -15.79 -8.76
N ASP A 263 37.76 -15.63 -9.52
CA ASP A 263 39.11 -16.01 -9.10
C ASP A 263 39.55 -15.24 -7.85
N VAL A 264 39.33 -13.92 -7.81
CA VAL A 264 39.64 -13.10 -6.62
C VAL A 264 38.87 -13.60 -5.39
N LEU A 265 37.57 -13.87 -5.53
CA LEU A 265 36.74 -14.38 -4.45
C LEU A 265 37.21 -15.73 -3.92
N ALA A 266 37.60 -16.65 -4.80
CA ALA A 266 38.09 -17.95 -4.40
C ALA A 266 39.43 -17.88 -3.64
N ARG A 267 40.31 -16.92 -3.96
CA ARG A 267 41.55 -16.73 -3.19
C ARG A 267 41.25 -16.31 -1.76
N GLU A 268 40.29 -15.41 -1.59
CA GLU A 268 39.87 -14.97 -0.26
C GLU A 268 39.19 -16.10 0.53
N ILE A 269 38.39 -16.94 -0.13
CA ILE A 269 37.81 -18.15 0.51
C ILE A 269 38.90 -19.12 0.98
N ILE A 270 39.93 -19.38 0.16
CA ILE A 270 41.06 -20.24 0.55
C ILE A 270 41.80 -19.64 1.75
N LEU A 271 42.09 -18.34 1.72
CA LEU A 271 42.73 -17.65 2.84
C LEU A 271 41.90 -17.79 4.13
N ASP A 272 40.58 -17.63 4.06
CA ASP A 272 39.69 -17.81 5.22
C ASP A 272 39.70 -19.25 5.75
N LEU A 273 39.78 -20.24 4.85
CA LEU A 273 39.85 -21.67 5.22
C LEU A 273 41.18 -22.00 5.90
N GLU A 274 42.28 -21.44 5.42
CA GLU A 274 43.65 -21.65 5.92
C GLU A 274 43.91 -20.93 7.26
N GLN A 275 43.51 -19.67 7.38
CA GLN A 275 43.97 -18.77 8.46
C GLN A 275 43.39 -19.05 9.85
N GLY A 276 42.41 -19.95 9.97
CA GLY A 276 42.04 -20.48 11.29
C GLY A 276 41.51 -19.48 12.33
N GLY A 277 41.27 -18.22 11.95
CA GLY A 277 40.55 -17.25 12.77
C GLY A 277 41.35 -16.47 13.82
N ASP A 278 42.66 -16.29 13.64
CA ASP A 278 43.53 -15.55 14.58
C ASP A 278 44.18 -14.30 13.96
N ASP A 279 43.52 -13.66 12.98
CA ASP A 279 43.94 -12.35 12.46
C ASP A 279 43.19 -11.23 13.19
N ASP A 280 43.89 -10.57 14.12
CA ASP A 280 43.31 -9.59 15.03
C ASP A 280 42.76 -8.33 14.33
N ASP A 281 43.11 -8.16 13.05
CA ASP A 281 42.72 -7.04 12.21
C ASP A 281 41.37 -7.27 11.51
N ARG A 282 40.90 -8.53 11.39
CA ARG A 282 39.65 -8.87 10.68
C ARG A 282 38.40 -8.67 11.54
N LEU A 283 37.33 -8.18 10.90
CA LEU A 283 36.07 -7.88 11.57
C LEU A 283 35.35 -9.16 12.03
N GLY A 284 35.37 -10.22 11.20
CA GLY A 284 34.80 -11.52 11.56
C GLY A 284 35.42 -12.15 12.83
N ASP A 285 36.73 -12.03 13.01
CA ASP A 285 37.43 -12.56 14.19
C ASP A 285 37.12 -11.74 15.45
N ARG A 286 36.95 -10.42 15.32
CA ARG A 286 36.46 -9.54 16.40
C ARG A 286 35.04 -9.90 16.82
N VAL A 287 34.14 -10.23 15.88
CA VAL A 287 32.78 -10.72 16.19
C VAL A 287 32.84 -12.03 16.98
N ARG A 288 33.69 -12.98 16.57
CA ARG A 288 33.86 -14.25 17.31
C ARG A 288 34.31 -14.01 18.74
N ARG A 289 35.29 -13.12 18.96
CA ARG A 289 35.74 -12.74 20.31
C ARG A 289 34.64 -12.09 21.14
N ALA A 290 33.79 -11.26 20.53
CA ALA A 290 32.67 -10.66 21.23
C ALA A 290 31.63 -11.71 21.68
N LEU A 291 31.39 -12.73 20.85
CA LEU A 291 30.54 -13.87 21.20
C LEU A 291 31.17 -14.74 22.31
N THR A 292 32.48 -15.00 22.24
CA THR A 292 33.20 -15.68 23.34
C THR A 292 33.12 -14.89 24.63
N ALA A 293 33.31 -13.56 24.58
CA ALA A 293 33.17 -12.69 25.74
C ALA A 293 31.75 -12.71 26.31
N PHE A 294 30.71 -12.82 25.47
CA PHE A 294 29.34 -13.01 25.93
C PHE A 294 29.16 -14.33 26.69
N ALA A 295 29.74 -15.42 26.19
CA ALA A 295 29.65 -16.74 26.81
C ALA A 295 30.44 -16.84 28.13
N GLU A 296 31.67 -16.30 28.16
CA GLU A 296 32.63 -16.49 29.27
C GLU A 296 32.61 -15.35 30.28
N SER A 297 32.51 -14.10 29.80
CA SER A 297 32.65 -12.88 30.61
C SER A 297 31.32 -12.13 30.83
N GLY A 298 30.25 -12.55 30.16
CA GLY A 298 28.90 -12.03 30.34
C GLY A 298 28.59 -10.73 29.59
N ALA A 299 27.37 -10.23 29.80
CA ALA A 299 26.79 -9.14 29.01
C ALA A 299 27.57 -7.81 29.01
N PRO A 300 28.18 -7.34 30.13
CA PRO A 300 28.94 -6.08 30.11
C PRO A 300 30.20 -6.13 29.23
N ALA A 301 30.93 -7.24 29.26
CA ALA A 301 32.13 -7.43 28.43
C ALA A 301 31.74 -7.49 26.95
N ALA A 302 30.69 -8.24 26.63
CA ALA A 302 30.14 -8.35 25.28
C ALA A 302 29.65 -6.99 24.73
N PHE A 303 28.95 -6.20 25.55
CA PHE A 303 28.52 -4.84 25.19
C PHE A 303 29.71 -3.93 24.88
N ALA A 304 30.80 -4.00 25.66
CA ALA A 304 32.01 -3.23 25.39
C ALA A 304 32.66 -3.60 24.04
N GLN A 305 32.72 -4.89 23.71
CA GLN A 305 33.19 -5.37 22.41
C GLN A 305 32.27 -4.91 21.26
N GLY A 306 30.95 -4.92 21.45
CA GLY A 306 29.99 -4.41 20.46
C GLY A 306 30.23 -2.96 20.07
N LYS A 307 30.59 -2.10 21.02
CA LYS A 307 30.95 -0.69 20.74
C LYS A 307 32.22 -0.58 19.89
N GLN A 308 33.25 -1.36 20.22
CA GLN A 308 34.50 -1.39 19.45
C GLN A 308 34.28 -1.88 18.02
N LEU A 309 33.43 -2.90 17.84
CA LEU A 309 33.03 -3.41 16.53
C LEU A 309 32.31 -2.36 15.69
N LEU A 310 31.43 -1.57 16.29
CA LEU A 310 30.74 -0.47 15.60
C LEU A 310 31.72 0.60 15.11
N ASP A 311 32.71 0.97 15.93
CA ASP A 311 33.75 1.93 15.56
C ASP A 311 34.65 1.39 14.44
N LEU A 312 35.06 0.11 14.54
CA LEU A 312 35.88 -0.55 13.52
C LEU A 312 35.14 -0.67 12.18
N GLY A 313 33.84 -0.97 12.20
CA GLY A 313 33.01 -1.03 10.99
C GLY A 313 33.02 0.27 10.19
N ARG A 314 33.05 1.44 10.87
CA ARG A 314 33.17 2.75 10.21
C ARG A 314 34.51 2.91 9.48
N THR A 315 35.60 2.46 10.09
CA THR A 315 36.92 2.47 9.48
C THR A 315 36.95 1.60 8.21
N TYR A 316 36.31 0.43 8.25
CA TYR A 316 36.18 -0.44 7.08
C TYR A 316 35.43 0.24 5.92
N VAL A 317 34.30 0.89 6.19
CA VAL A 317 33.52 1.62 5.16
C VAL A 317 34.30 2.80 4.58
N ALA A 318 35.02 3.54 5.42
CA ALA A 318 35.91 4.60 4.96
C ALA A 318 37.03 4.04 4.05
N GLY A 319 37.59 2.88 4.39
CA GLY A 319 38.59 2.18 3.58
C GLY A 319 38.07 1.73 2.21
N LEU A 320 36.82 1.22 2.15
CA LEU A 320 36.15 0.83 0.89
C LEU A 320 36.02 2.00 -0.10
N SER A 321 35.93 3.22 0.42
CA SER A 321 35.78 4.45 -0.39
C SER A 321 37.13 5.10 -0.75
N SER A 322 38.26 4.51 -0.34
CA SER A 322 39.59 5.06 -0.60
C SER A 322 40.00 4.88 -2.08
N PRO A 323 40.41 5.95 -2.78
CA PRO A 323 40.90 5.87 -4.16
C PRO A 323 42.14 4.98 -4.35
N GLN A 324 42.85 4.67 -3.27
CA GLN A 324 44.06 3.86 -3.27
C GLN A 324 43.79 2.36 -3.06
N SER A 325 42.54 1.97 -2.79
CA SER A 325 42.18 0.57 -2.55
C SER A 325 42.24 -0.25 -3.84
N SER A 326 42.96 -1.38 -3.82
CA SER A 326 42.95 -2.31 -4.95
C SER A 326 41.58 -3.01 -5.07
N ARG A 327 41.25 -3.53 -6.26
CA ARG A 327 40.03 -4.35 -6.47
C ARG A 327 39.95 -5.51 -5.47
N ARG A 328 41.07 -6.23 -5.28
CA ARG A 328 41.16 -7.34 -4.34
C ARG A 328 40.91 -6.91 -2.89
N THR A 329 41.52 -5.81 -2.45
CA THR A 329 41.35 -5.25 -1.10
C THR A 329 39.89 -4.85 -0.85
N SER A 330 39.23 -4.29 -1.86
CA SER A 330 37.82 -3.89 -1.78
C SER A 330 36.87 -5.09 -1.70
N VAL A 331 37.14 -6.15 -2.47
CA VAL A 331 36.37 -7.41 -2.41
C VAL A 331 36.53 -8.10 -1.05
N ALA A 332 37.76 -8.19 -0.55
CA ALA A 332 38.04 -8.78 0.77
C ALA A 332 37.36 -7.99 1.90
N SER A 333 37.49 -6.66 1.89
CA SER A 333 36.88 -5.77 2.89
C SER A 333 35.35 -5.83 2.85
N LEU A 334 34.75 -5.88 1.65
CA LEU A 334 33.31 -6.04 1.49
C LEU A 334 32.84 -7.40 2.02
N ARG A 335 33.58 -8.49 1.74
CA ARG A 335 33.26 -9.84 2.21
C ARG A 335 33.28 -9.90 3.74
N ASP A 336 34.34 -9.40 4.36
CA ASP A 336 34.49 -9.38 5.83
C ASP A 336 33.43 -8.48 6.49
N LEU A 337 33.20 -7.27 5.96
CA LEU A 337 32.15 -6.38 6.43
C LEU A 337 30.76 -7.02 6.31
N HIS A 338 30.47 -7.62 5.16
CA HIS A 338 29.19 -8.26 4.89
C HIS A 338 28.95 -9.44 5.84
N ALA A 339 29.93 -10.31 6.03
CA ALA A 339 29.84 -11.44 6.95
C ALA A 339 29.66 -11.00 8.42
N ALA A 340 30.40 -9.98 8.86
CA ALA A 340 30.43 -9.59 10.26
C ALA A 340 29.27 -8.66 10.69
N LEU A 341 28.78 -7.78 9.80
CA LEU A 341 27.80 -6.73 10.15
C LEU A 341 26.41 -6.90 9.54
N LEU A 342 26.29 -7.64 8.43
CA LEU A 342 25.07 -7.64 7.62
C LEU A 342 24.44 -9.04 7.54
N GLU A 343 25.24 -10.08 7.29
CA GLU A 343 24.78 -11.47 7.30
C GLU A 343 24.25 -11.82 8.69
N HIS A 344 24.87 -11.30 9.76
CA HIS A 344 24.42 -11.49 11.13
C HIS A 344 24.13 -10.18 11.86
N ASN A 345 23.18 -10.20 12.81
CA ASN A 345 22.82 -9.02 13.62
C ASN A 345 23.57 -8.98 14.96
N VAL A 346 24.72 -9.67 15.06
CA VAL A 346 25.47 -9.82 16.31
C VAL A 346 25.80 -8.45 16.92
N VAL A 347 26.29 -7.50 16.11
CA VAL A 347 26.62 -6.16 16.62
C VAL A 347 25.39 -5.45 17.17
N GLY A 348 24.25 -5.49 16.48
CA GLY A 348 23.00 -4.91 16.98
C GLY A 348 22.57 -5.54 18.31
N ASP A 349 22.62 -6.86 18.41
CA ASP A 349 22.24 -7.57 19.64
C ASP A 349 23.24 -7.33 20.79
N LEU A 350 24.54 -7.20 20.51
CA LEU A 350 25.55 -6.82 21.51
C LEU A 350 25.28 -5.42 22.07
N LEU A 351 24.92 -4.46 21.22
CA LEU A 351 24.63 -3.08 21.64
C LEU A 351 23.36 -3.02 22.51
N ARG A 352 22.36 -3.86 22.24
CA ARG A 352 21.13 -3.98 23.05
C ARG A 352 21.34 -4.57 24.44
N LEU A 353 22.54 -5.05 24.77
CA LEU A 353 22.88 -5.52 26.13
C LEU A 353 23.15 -4.38 27.13
N GLY A 354 23.24 -3.13 26.66
CA GLY A 354 23.46 -1.96 27.50
C GLY A 354 22.38 -1.77 28.57
N THR A 355 22.78 -1.25 29.74
CA THR A 355 21.85 -1.02 30.87
C THR A 355 21.10 0.32 30.78
N ASN A 356 21.62 1.27 30.00
CA ASN A 356 21.01 2.59 29.81
C ASN A 356 20.30 2.65 28.44
N ALA A 357 18.97 2.85 28.46
CA ALA A 357 18.15 2.90 27.26
C ALA A 357 18.47 4.08 26.33
N SER A 358 18.97 5.21 26.85
CA SER A 358 19.38 6.35 25.99
C SER A 358 20.64 6.00 25.20
N ASP A 359 21.63 5.42 25.88
CA ASP A 359 22.91 5.09 25.26
C ASP A 359 22.75 3.98 24.21
N VAL A 360 21.90 2.99 24.50
CA VAL A 360 21.54 1.94 23.53
C VAL A 360 20.92 2.56 22.28
N ARG A 361 19.95 3.46 22.42
CA ARG A 361 19.30 4.13 21.28
C ARG A 361 20.30 4.90 20.42
N THR A 362 21.18 5.69 21.04
CA THR A 362 22.23 6.42 20.32
C THR A 362 23.19 5.48 19.58
N LEU A 363 23.52 4.33 20.16
CA LEU A 363 24.36 3.33 19.50
C LEU A 363 23.64 2.65 18.33
N GLU A 364 22.35 2.36 18.46
CA GLU A 364 21.55 1.81 17.36
C GLU A 364 21.40 2.81 16.20
N GLU A 365 21.17 4.09 16.48
CA GLU A 365 21.17 5.16 15.47
C GLU A 365 22.52 5.25 14.74
N ARG A 366 23.63 5.10 15.48
CA ARG A 366 24.99 5.09 14.89
C ARG A 366 25.24 3.86 14.01
N LEU A 367 24.67 2.70 14.35
CA LEU A 367 24.72 1.48 13.55
C LEU A 367 23.88 1.64 12.28
N ASP A 368 22.70 2.25 12.39
CA ASP A 368 21.85 2.54 11.23
C ASP A 368 22.47 3.58 10.29
N ALA A 369 23.19 4.57 10.82
CA ALA A 369 24.00 5.48 10.01
C ALA A 369 25.09 4.73 9.23
N LEU A 370 25.83 3.83 9.90
CA LEU A 370 26.84 2.98 9.25
C LEU A 370 26.24 2.14 8.12
N ARG A 371 25.06 1.55 8.32
CA ARG A 371 24.33 0.83 7.25
C ARG A 371 23.93 1.75 6.10
N GLY A 372 23.63 3.02 6.39
CA GLY A 372 23.42 4.06 5.39
C GLY A 372 24.66 4.31 4.53
N ASP A 373 25.83 4.45 5.16
CA ASP A 373 27.10 4.65 4.48
C ASP A 373 27.46 3.45 3.59
N VAL A 374 27.23 2.23 4.08
CA VAL A 374 27.41 0.99 3.30
C VAL A 374 26.48 0.96 2.09
N ALA A 375 25.20 1.30 2.27
CA ALA A 375 24.25 1.37 1.15
C ALA A 375 24.71 2.37 0.09
N ASP A 376 25.26 3.52 0.51
CA ASP A 376 25.73 4.57 -0.41
C ASP A 376 26.93 4.12 -1.23
N TRP A 377 27.88 3.45 -0.59
CA TRP A 377 28.98 2.84 -1.31
C TRP A 377 28.52 1.72 -2.28
N LEU A 378 27.55 0.90 -1.88
CA LEU A 378 27.01 -0.19 -2.71
C LEU A 378 26.23 0.32 -3.93
N LEU A 379 25.51 1.43 -3.79
CA LEU A 379 24.73 2.06 -4.86
C LEU A 379 25.55 2.99 -5.76
N ALA A 380 26.77 3.37 -5.35
CA ALA A 380 27.65 4.20 -6.15
C ALA A 380 27.93 3.54 -7.52
N PRO A 381 28.00 4.32 -8.62
CA PRO A 381 28.39 3.82 -9.92
C PRO A 381 29.73 3.06 -9.84
N THR A 382 29.82 1.91 -10.51
CA THR A 382 31.03 1.09 -10.53
C THR A 382 31.38 0.74 -11.97
N GLU A 383 32.67 0.77 -12.29
CA GLU A 383 33.23 0.27 -13.56
C GLU A 383 33.38 -1.27 -13.56
N GLU A 384 33.05 -1.93 -12.45
CA GLU A 384 33.20 -3.37 -12.28
C GLU A 384 32.19 -4.15 -13.13
N SER A 385 32.70 -4.97 -14.04
CA SER A 385 31.89 -5.80 -14.95
C SER A 385 31.77 -7.26 -14.50
N SER A 386 32.56 -7.70 -13.52
CA SER A 386 32.52 -9.07 -13.00
C SER A 386 31.14 -9.44 -12.43
N PRO A 387 30.44 -10.44 -13.01
CA PRO A 387 29.17 -10.91 -12.48
C PRO A 387 29.25 -11.40 -11.03
N ALA A 388 30.35 -12.05 -10.63
CA ALA A 388 30.51 -12.54 -9.27
C ALA A 388 30.60 -11.41 -8.23
N ILE A 389 31.32 -10.32 -8.56
CA ILE A 389 31.43 -9.15 -7.67
C ILE A 389 30.10 -8.39 -7.61
N LEU A 390 29.42 -8.21 -8.75
CA LEU A 390 28.10 -7.57 -8.81
C LEU A 390 27.06 -8.35 -7.99
N MET A 391 27.08 -9.69 -8.07
CA MET A 391 26.22 -10.56 -7.26
C MET A 391 26.49 -10.37 -5.76
N ARG A 392 27.77 -10.29 -5.35
CA ARG A 392 28.13 -10.03 -3.94
C ARG A 392 27.64 -8.67 -3.46
N ARG A 393 27.77 -7.62 -4.28
CA ARG A 393 27.24 -6.27 -3.97
C ARG A 393 25.71 -6.30 -3.80
N LEU A 394 24.99 -6.95 -4.71
CA LEU A 394 23.52 -7.10 -4.63
C LEU A 394 23.10 -7.85 -3.37
N ARG A 395 23.83 -8.91 -3.00
CA ARG A 395 23.57 -9.68 -1.76
C ARG A 395 23.81 -8.85 -0.51
N ALA A 396 24.90 -8.08 -0.45
CA ALA A 396 25.15 -7.17 0.66
C ALA A 396 24.07 -6.09 0.75
N LEU A 397 23.65 -5.52 -0.38
CA LEU A 397 22.59 -4.51 -0.42
C LEU A 397 21.24 -5.09 0.03
N LEU A 398 20.94 -6.35 -0.31
CA LEU A 398 19.75 -7.06 0.15
C LEU A 398 19.75 -7.17 1.67
N HIS A 399 20.86 -7.56 2.29
CA HIS A 399 20.96 -7.66 3.74
C HIS A 399 20.93 -6.30 4.45
N VAL A 400 21.42 -5.23 3.81
CA VAL A 400 21.22 -3.86 4.31
C VAL A 400 19.75 -3.45 4.24
N ALA A 401 19.05 -3.77 3.15
CA ALA A 401 17.65 -3.41 2.93
C ALA A 401 16.69 -4.18 3.86
N ASP A 402 16.91 -5.48 4.04
CA ASP A 402 16.06 -6.35 4.89
C ASP A 402 16.55 -6.43 6.35
N GLY A 403 17.50 -5.57 6.76
CA GLY A 403 18.04 -5.55 8.11
C GLY A 403 17.04 -5.10 9.19
N ASP A 404 17.43 -5.26 10.46
CA ASP A 404 16.70 -4.69 11.60
C ASP A 404 16.71 -3.16 11.53
N THR A 405 15.57 -2.53 11.76
CA THR A 405 15.44 -1.07 11.83
C THR A 405 15.12 -0.64 13.26
N VAL A 406 15.60 0.52 13.71
CA VAL A 406 15.30 1.02 15.05
C VAL A 406 13.78 1.16 15.26
N GLU A 407 13.26 0.46 16.27
CA GLU A 407 11.88 0.61 16.78
C GLU A 407 11.78 1.95 17.53
N ALA A 408 11.66 3.08 16.85
CA ALA A 408 11.45 4.37 17.49
C ALA A 408 10.33 5.17 16.82
N GLU A 409 9.43 5.70 17.65
CA GLU A 409 8.33 6.61 17.30
C GLU A 409 8.80 7.87 16.53
N GLU A 410 10.10 8.19 16.53
CA GLU A 410 10.70 9.31 15.77
C GLU A 410 11.92 8.89 14.87
N GLY A 411 12.31 7.61 14.87
CA GLY A 411 13.47 7.09 14.11
C GLY A 411 13.17 6.70 12.65
N SER A 412 11.92 6.82 12.21
CA SER A 412 11.48 6.26 10.92
C SER A 412 12.00 7.03 9.70
N ARG A 413 12.25 8.35 9.79
CA ARG A 413 12.52 9.17 8.58
C ARG A 413 13.84 8.85 7.88
N ALA A 414 14.94 8.62 8.62
CA ALA A 414 16.24 8.30 8.04
C ALA A 414 16.26 6.91 7.38
N VAL A 415 15.67 5.92 8.05
CA VAL A 415 15.49 4.55 7.53
C VAL A 415 14.61 4.56 6.28
N GLN A 416 13.46 5.23 6.33
CA GLN A 416 12.58 5.40 5.17
C GLN A 416 13.31 6.07 4.00
N THR A 417 14.14 7.08 4.26
CA THR A 417 14.92 7.79 3.24
C THR A 417 15.93 6.87 2.58
N ARG A 418 16.68 6.08 3.37
CA ARG A 418 17.62 5.07 2.88
C ARG A 418 16.91 4.02 2.02
N LEU A 419 15.81 3.44 2.51
CA LEU A 419 15.04 2.42 1.80
C LEU A 419 14.43 2.95 0.49
N ARG A 420 13.84 4.16 0.49
CA ARG A 420 13.35 4.81 -0.74
C ARG A 420 14.47 5.03 -1.74
N ARG A 421 15.66 5.44 -1.28
CA ARG A 421 16.84 5.62 -2.15
C ARG A 421 17.31 4.29 -2.76
N ILE A 422 17.41 3.23 -1.96
CA ILE A 422 17.74 1.87 -2.45
C ILE A 422 16.73 1.43 -3.51
N ALA A 423 15.44 1.46 -3.19
CA ALA A 423 14.38 1.03 -4.10
C ALA A 423 14.35 1.87 -5.39
N ARG A 424 14.51 3.20 -5.30
CA ARG A 424 14.58 4.08 -6.48
C ARG A 424 15.76 3.75 -7.39
N SER A 425 16.93 3.52 -6.82
CA SER A 425 18.14 3.19 -7.60
C SER A 425 17.95 1.87 -8.34
N LEU A 426 17.43 0.85 -7.66
CA LEU A 426 17.17 -0.47 -8.26
C LEU A 426 16.07 -0.43 -9.33
N LEU A 427 15.02 0.37 -9.16
CA LEU A 427 13.97 0.58 -10.16
C LEU A 427 14.41 1.50 -11.32
N GLY A 428 15.42 2.34 -11.13
CA GLY A 428 15.87 3.34 -12.11
C GLY A 428 16.80 2.77 -13.18
N ASN A 429 17.30 1.55 -12.95
CA ASN A 429 18.26 0.88 -13.83
C ASN A 429 17.80 -0.54 -14.23
N PRO A 430 16.61 -0.70 -14.85
CA PRO A 430 15.99 -2.00 -15.07
C PRO A 430 16.73 -2.91 -16.06
N PHE A 431 17.73 -2.38 -16.78
CA PHE A 431 18.52 -3.09 -17.80
C PHE A 431 20.04 -3.06 -17.58
N ALA A 432 20.52 -2.64 -16.39
CA ALA A 432 21.96 -2.62 -16.11
C ALA A 432 22.62 -3.99 -16.23
N PHE A 433 21.87 -5.07 -15.99
CA PHE A 433 22.40 -6.42 -15.96
C PHE A 433 21.76 -7.29 -17.04
N SER A 434 22.55 -7.61 -18.08
CA SER A 434 22.13 -8.52 -19.16
C SER A 434 22.00 -9.98 -18.70
N ALA A 435 22.60 -10.35 -17.56
CA ALA A 435 22.59 -11.72 -17.06
C ALA A 435 21.32 -12.02 -16.23
N PRO A 436 20.54 -13.08 -16.55
CA PRO A 436 19.30 -13.41 -15.84
C PRO A 436 19.46 -13.57 -14.33
N GLY A 437 20.58 -14.15 -13.86
CA GLY A 437 20.85 -14.33 -12.43
C GLY A 437 20.99 -13.00 -11.67
N LEU A 438 21.69 -12.02 -12.26
CA LEU A 438 21.85 -10.68 -11.66
C LEU A 438 20.53 -9.92 -11.65
N ARG A 439 19.73 -10.02 -12.72
CA ARG A 439 18.40 -9.40 -12.78
C ARG A 439 17.47 -9.95 -11.69
N ARG A 440 17.43 -11.27 -11.49
CA ARG A 440 16.68 -11.88 -10.38
C ARG A 440 17.16 -11.40 -9.02
N ALA A 441 18.49 -11.30 -8.82
CA ALA A 441 19.03 -10.78 -7.57
C ALA A 441 18.67 -9.30 -7.32
N GLN A 442 18.72 -8.46 -8.35
CA GLN A 442 18.28 -7.06 -8.28
C GLN A 442 16.80 -6.94 -7.90
N LEU A 443 15.93 -7.73 -8.55
CA LEU A 443 14.50 -7.77 -8.23
C LEU A 443 14.28 -8.28 -6.80
N ALA A 444 14.99 -9.32 -6.36
CA ALA A 444 14.89 -9.79 -4.99
C ALA A 444 15.30 -8.70 -3.97
N THR A 445 16.41 -7.99 -4.22
CA THR A 445 16.83 -6.85 -3.39
C THR A 445 15.79 -5.73 -3.38
N LEU A 446 15.17 -5.45 -4.52
CA LEU A 446 14.10 -4.46 -4.64
C LEU A 446 12.86 -4.86 -3.84
N ALA A 447 12.39 -6.11 -3.97
CA ALA A 447 11.27 -6.64 -3.19
C ALA A 447 11.53 -6.46 -1.69
N ARG A 448 12.72 -6.82 -1.20
CA ARG A 448 13.06 -6.69 0.23
C ARG A 448 13.14 -5.25 0.70
N ALA A 449 13.64 -4.34 -0.13
CA ALA A 449 13.62 -2.91 0.20
C ALA A 449 12.20 -2.35 0.31
N LEU A 450 11.29 -2.81 -0.57
CA LEU A 450 9.88 -2.41 -0.57
C LEU A 450 9.13 -3.02 0.62
N ASP A 451 9.34 -4.30 0.91
CA ASP A 451 8.78 -4.98 2.08
C ASP A 451 9.17 -4.25 3.37
N ALA A 452 10.47 -3.91 3.49
CA ALA A 452 10.98 -3.15 4.62
C ALA A 452 10.33 -1.76 4.70
N LEU A 453 10.11 -1.08 3.56
CA LEU A 453 9.50 0.25 3.52
C LEU A 453 8.02 0.23 3.94
N VAL A 454 7.27 -0.80 3.54
CA VAL A 454 5.88 -1.01 4.01
C VAL A 454 5.86 -1.32 5.51
N ARG A 455 6.77 -2.19 5.98
CA ARG A 455 6.88 -2.57 7.39
C ARG A 455 7.18 -1.41 8.33
N VAL A 456 7.99 -0.43 7.90
CA VAL A 456 8.26 0.80 8.67
C VAL A 456 7.26 1.93 8.39
N GLU A 457 6.11 1.58 7.80
CA GLU A 457 5.01 2.50 7.47
C GLU A 457 5.46 3.67 6.59
N GLY A 458 6.48 3.47 5.77
CA GLY A 458 7.00 4.46 4.83
C GLY A 458 6.20 4.54 3.53
N ILE A 459 5.42 3.50 3.22
CA ILE A 459 4.55 3.43 2.05
C ILE A 459 3.42 2.40 2.23
N ASP A 460 2.28 2.61 1.59
CA ASP A 460 1.20 1.61 1.52
C ASP A 460 1.53 0.52 0.49
N VAL A 461 1.17 -0.73 0.78
CA VAL A 461 1.39 -1.86 -0.13
C VAL A 461 0.73 -1.65 -1.50
N THR A 462 -0.39 -0.93 -1.56
CA THR A 462 -1.08 -0.55 -2.80
C THR A 462 -0.24 0.41 -3.65
N ASP A 463 0.48 1.32 -3.02
CA ASP A 463 1.36 2.26 -3.73
C ASP A 463 2.55 1.52 -4.35
N VAL A 464 3.12 0.57 -3.60
CA VAL A 464 4.18 -0.30 -4.10
C VAL A 464 3.69 -1.09 -5.31
N PHE A 465 2.52 -1.74 -5.19
CA PHE A 465 1.91 -2.47 -6.28
C PHE A 465 1.76 -1.60 -7.54
N LEU A 466 1.14 -0.41 -7.43
CA LEU A 466 0.92 0.50 -8.56
C LEU A 466 2.22 1.00 -9.19
N LEU A 467 3.26 1.25 -8.39
CA LEU A 467 4.59 1.61 -8.88
C LEU A 467 5.21 0.49 -9.71
N LEU A 468 5.20 -0.74 -9.17
CA LEU A 468 5.83 -1.90 -9.80
C LEU A 468 5.17 -2.24 -11.15
N ILE A 469 3.84 -2.27 -11.22
CA ILE A 469 3.12 -2.59 -12.47
C ILE A 469 3.22 -1.52 -13.55
N THR A 470 3.67 -0.31 -13.17
CA THR A 470 3.86 0.82 -14.08
C THR A 470 5.30 0.90 -14.58
N ASP A 471 6.29 0.72 -13.68
CA ASP A 471 7.70 0.92 -13.99
C ASP A 471 8.41 -0.36 -14.49
N LEU A 472 7.81 -1.54 -14.30
CA LEU A 472 8.36 -2.80 -14.78
C LEU A 472 7.70 -3.25 -16.08
N PRO A 473 8.51 -3.61 -17.10
CA PRO A 473 7.98 -3.81 -18.44
C PRO A 473 7.42 -5.21 -18.70
N THR A 474 7.68 -6.21 -17.83
CA THR A 474 7.31 -7.60 -18.09
C THR A 474 6.59 -8.28 -16.93
N PRO A 475 5.61 -9.16 -17.21
CA PRO A 475 4.94 -9.96 -16.18
C PRO A 475 5.90 -10.91 -15.45
N ASP A 476 6.95 -11.40 -16.10
CA ASP A 476 7.93 -12.32 -15.49
C ASP A 476 8.76 -11.62 -14.40
N ASP A 477 9.01 -10.32 -14.52
CA ASP A 477 9.66 -9.53 -13.48
C ASP A 477 8.74 -9.34 -12.26
N LEU A 478 7.43 -9.15 -12.50
CA LEU A 478 6.44 -9.03 -11.44
C LEU A 478 6.31 -10.34 -10.65
N GLU A 479 6.33 -11.48 -11.35
CA GLU A 479 6.34 -12.80 -10.69
C GLU A 479 7.64 -13.02 -9.91
N THR A 480 8.80 -12.67 -10.48
CA THR A 480 10.08 -12.77 -9.78
C THR A 480 10.09 -11.91 -8.51
N LEU A 481 9.47 -10.72 -8.54
CA LEU A 481 9.30 -9.88 -7.35
C LEU A 481 8.32 -10.46 -6.35
N ALA A 482 7.19 -10.98 -6.82
CA ALA A 482 6.20 -11.64 -5.96
C ALA A 482 6.83 -12.80 -5.21
N GLU A 483 7.57 -13.67 -5.92
CA GLU A 483 8.31 -14.79 -5.34
C GLU A 483 9.36 -14.36 -4.29
N ALA A 484 9.86 -13.13 -4.41
CA ALA A 484 10.87 -12.59 -3.51
C ALA A 484 10.28 -11.77 -2.36
N SER A 485 9.01 -11.34 -2.41
CA SER A 485 8.36 -10.57 -1.33
C SER A 485 7.99 -11.47 -0.15
N MET A 486 8.03 -10.93 1.06
CA MET A 486 7.50 -11.56 2.28
C MET A 486 6.15 -10.98 2.71
N LEU A 487 5.59 -10.05 1.93
CA LEU A 487 4.28 -9.47 2.17
C LEU A 487 3.23 -10.27 1.38
N PRO A 488 2.35 -11.05 2.06
CA PRO A 488 1.38 -11.91 1.37
C PRO A 488 0.45 -11.12 0.44
N ASP A 489 0.04 -9.93 0.86
CA ASP A 489 -0.84 -9.07 0.06
C ASP A 489 -0.13 -8.59 -1.21
N LEU A 490 1.15 -8.22 -1.13
CA LEU A 490 1.91 -7.76 -2.29
C LEU A 490 2.17 -8.90 -3.26
N GLU A 491 2.61 -10.05 -2.75
CA GLU A 491 2.79 -11.28 -3.52
C GLU A 491 1.51 -11.62 -4.29
N HIS A 492 0.37 -11.66 -3.58
CA HIS A 492 -0.92 -11.96 -4.19
C HIS A 492 -1.28 -10.97 -5.30
N MET A 493 -1.20 -9.67 -5.04
CA MET A 493 -1.55 -8.63 -6.02
C MET A 493 -0.67 -8.70 -7.27
N LEU A 494 0.65 -8.91 -7.12
CA LEU A 494 1.59 -8.99 -8.23
C LEU A 494 1.33 -10.24 -9.10
N VAL A 495 1.08 -11.40 -8.50
CA VAL A 495 0.76 -12.63 -9.25
C VAL A 495 -0.54 -12.47 -10.04
N GLN A 496 -1.59 -11.92 -9.42
CA GLN A 496 -2.87 -11.72 -10.12
C GLN A 496 -2.73 -10.73 -11.28
N TYR A 497 -2.00 -9.63 -11.08
CA TYR A 497 -1.76 -8.66 -12.14
C TYR A 497 -0.88 -9.21 -13.25
N ALA A 498 0.19 -9.95 -12.95
CA ALA A 498 1.04 -10.58 -13.96
C ALA A 498 0.25 -11.54 -14.86
N ARG A 499 -0.68 -12.31 -14.27
CA ARG A 499 -1.61 -13.18 -15.02
C ARG A 499 -2.54 -12.37 -15.92
N PHE A 500 -3.09 -11.26 -15.44
CA PHE A 500 -3.92 -10.35 -16.23
C PHE A 500 -3.12 -9.71 -17.38
N ASP A 501 -1.92 -9.21 -17.10
CA ASP A 501 -1.06 -8.54 -18.08
C ASP A 501 -0.63 -9.49 -19.22
N ARG A 502 -0.31 -10.76 -18.92
CA ARG A 502 -0.07 -11.79 -19.94
C ARG A 502 -1.25 -11.97 -20.89
N GLN A 503 -2.48 -11.92 -20.36
CA GLN A 503 -3.67 -12.00 -21.21
C GLN A 503 -3.83 -10.74 -22.06
N MET A 504 -3.54 -9.55 -21.50
CA MET A 504 -3.62 -8.30 -22.26
C MET A 504 -2.56 -8.22 -23.38
N ASN A 505 -1.40 -8.87 -23.24
CA ASN A 505 -0.43 -8.97 -24.32
C ASN A 505 -1.00 -9.64 -25.59
N ALA A 506 -1.97 -10.55 -25.45
CA ALA A 506 -2.66 -11.16 -26.59
C ALA A 506 -3.63 -10.21 -27.30
N LEU A 507 -4.06 -9.12 -26.64
CA LEU A 507 -4.92 -8.08 -27.22
C LEU A 507 -4.14 -7.10 -28.12
N GLY A 508 -2.80 -7.20 -28.14
CA GLY A 508 -1.89 -6.38 -28.94
C GLY A 508 -1.31 -5.20 -28.16
N SER A 509 -0.08 -4.80 -28.53
CA SER A 509 0.62 -3.63 -27.96
C SER A 509 0.02 -2.34 -28.52
N VAL A 510 -0.44 -1.43 -27.64
CA VAL A 510 -0.81 -0.05 -28.03
C VAL A 510 0.40 0.75 -28.53
N THR A 511 1.63 0.26 -28.31
CA THR A 511 2.87 1.07 -28.40
C THR A 511 4.02 0.43 -29.18
N ASP A 512 3.79 -0.56 -30.05
CA ASP A 512 4.90 -1.20 -30.82
C ASP A 512 5.47 -0.35 -31.98
N LYS A 513 5.18 0.95 -32.06
CA LYS A 513 5.86 1.86 -32.99
C LYS A 513 6.34 3.12 -32.29
N LEU A 514 7.66 3.20 -32.13
CA LEU A 514 8.41 4.25 -31.47
C LEU A 514 8.40 5.63 -32.20
N ASP A 515 7.66 5.83 -33.30
CA ASP A 515 7.69 7.09 -34.07
C ASP A 515 6.46 7.23 -35.01
N SER A 516 5.26 7.60 -34.53
CA SER A 516 4.21 7.99 -35.49
C SER A 516 3.31 9.14 -35.03
N LEU A 517 3.23 10.16 -35.89
CA LEU A 517 2.42 11.38 -35.78
C LEU A 517 0.95 11.23 -36.29
N LEU A 518 0.39 10.02 -36.42
CA LEU A 518 -1.02 9.71 -36.83
C LEU A 518 -1.46 8.31 -36.30
N PRO A 519 -2.77 8.00 -36.13
CA PRO A 519 -3.33 7.27 -34.97
C PRO A 519 -3.03 5.76 -34.86
N PRO A 520 -3.10 5.18 -33.63
CA PRO A 520 -2.79 3.78 -33.37
C PRO A 520 -3.68 2.85 -34.18
N SER A 521 -3.04 1.92 -34.88
CA SER A 521 -3.68 0.84 -35.63
C SER A 521 -4.17 -0.25 -34.68
N PHE A 522 -5.09 0.11 -33.77
CA PHE A 522 -5.67 -0.85 -32.85
C PHE A 522 -6.78 -1.63 -33.56
N ARG A 523 -6.54 -2.92 -33.87
CA ARG A 523 -7.55 -3.83 -34.41
C ARG A 523 -8.20 -4.61 -33.27
N ARG A 524 -9.51 -4.41 -33.05
CA ARG A 524 -10.27 -5.22 -32.09
C ARG A 524 -10.29 -6.69 -32.51
N PRO A 525 -10.14 -7.65 -31.56
CA PRO A 525 -10.18 -9.07 -31.88
C PRO A 525 -11.56 -9.51 -32.37
N PRO A 526 -11.63 -10.52 -33.27
CA PRO A 526 -12.91 -11.09 -33.71
C PRO A 526 -13.61 -11.75 -32.51
N GLY A 527 -14.79 -11.24 -32.14
CA GLY A 527 -15.54 -11.66 -30.94
C GLY A 527 -15.56 -10.62 -29.81
N GLY A 528 -14.90 -9.48 -29.96
CA GLY A 528 -14.88 -8.40 -28.96
C GLY A 528 -13.94 -8.67 -27.79
N VAL A 529 -14.06 -7.89 -26.71
CA VAL A 529 -13.13 -7.95 -25.56
C VAL A 529 -13.68 -8.71 -24.35
N GLY A 530 -14.75 -9.50 -24.51
CA GLY A 530 -15.47 -10.16 -23.42
C GLY A 530 -14.58 -10.99 -22.48
N SER A 531 -13.76 -11.90 -23.02
CA SER A 531 -12.84 -12.72 -22.20
C SER A 531 -11.78 -11.89 -21.47
N PHE A 532 -11.39 -10.74 -22.02
CA PHE A 532 -10.44 -9.82 -21.41
C PHE A 532 -11.11 -9.01 -20.27
N LEU A 533 -12.41 -8.69 -20.41
CA LEU A 533 -13.21 -8.11 -19.33
C LEU A 533 -13.47 -9.09 -18.20
N ASP A 534 -13.64 -10.39 -18.50
CA ASP A 534 -13.75 -11.43 -17.48
C ASP A 534 -12.45 -11.54 -16.67
N ALA A 535 -11.29 -11.49 -17.34
CA ALA A 535 -9.99 -11.45 -16.69
C ALA A 535 -9.79 -10.20 -15.83
N PHE A 536 -10.23 -9.03 -16.31
CA PHE A 536 -10.22 -7.80 -15.51
C PHE A 536 -11.18 -7.87 -14.33
N THR A 537 -12.31 -8.58 -14.48
CA THR A 537 -13.26 -8.83 -13.40
C THR A 537 -12.68 -9.74 -12.33
N GLU A 538 -12.00 -10.82 -12.72
CA GLU A 538 -11.24 -11.68 -11.81
C GLU A 538 -10.22 -10.83 -11.05
N LEU A 539 -9.40 -10.05 -11.77
CA LEU A 539 -8.44 -9.13 -11.18
C LEU A 539 -9.08 -8.17 -10.16
N CYS A 540 -10.20 -7.53 -10.49
CA CYS A 540 -10.91 -6.61 -9.57
C CYS A 540 -11.45 -7.30 -8.31
N ASN A 541 -11.76 -8.59 -8.38
CA ASN A 541 -12.29 -9.36 -7.25
C ASN A 541 -11.17 -9.90 -6.36
N THR A 542 -9.97 -10.12 -6.92
CA THR A 542 -8.83 -10.71 -6.21
C THR A 542 -7.80 -9.66 -5.76
N LEU A 543 -7.71 -8.51 -6.44
CA LEU A 543 -6.92 -7.39 -5.96
C LEU A 543 -7.61 -6.79 -4.75
N VAL A 544 -7.09 -7.00 -3.55
CA VAL A 544 -7.12 -6.05 -2.41
C VAL A 544 -6.42 -6.68 -1.19
N PRO A 545 -5.58 -5.93 -0.48
CA PRO A 545 -5.16 -6.26 0.89
C PRO A 545 -6.34 -6.07 1.87
N ASP A 546 -6.65 -7.06 2.70
CA ASP A 546 -7.66 -6.97 3.78
C ASP A 546 -7.22 -5.95 4.87
N ALA A 547 -7.16 -4.64 4.60
CA ALA A 547 -6.99 -3.60 5.65
C ALA A 547 -6.92 -2.12 5.18
N SER A 548 -6.58 -1.78 3.92
CA SER A 548 -6.13 -0.41 3.61
C SER A 548 -7.13 0.47 2.84
N ALA A 549 -7.30 1.72 3.28
CA ALA A 549 -8.17 2.70 2.61
C ALA A 549 -7.71 3.01 1.17
N ARG A 550 -6.40 2.91 0.91
CA ARG A 550 -5.80 3.05 -0.44
C ARG A 550 -6.21 1.89 -1.34
N GLY A 551 -6.14 0.65 -0.83
CA GLY A 551 -6.57 -0.54 -1.54
C GLY A 551 -8.06 -0.48 -1.89
N GLU A 552 -8.89 -0.03 -0.95
CA GLU A 552 -10.34 0.13 -1.17
C GLU A 552 -10.67 1.21 -2.21
N ALA A 553 -9.98 2.35 -2.18
CA ALA A 553 -10.12 3.40 -3.19
C ALA A 553 -9.75 2.92 -4.60
N LEU A 554 -8.64 2.17 -4.72
CA LEU A 554 -8.25 1.54 -5.97
C LEU A 554 -9.33 0.55 -6.43
N ARG A 555 -9.81 -0.32 -5.55
CA ARG A 555 -10.87 -1.30 -5.84
C ARG A 555 -12.14 -0.64 -6.35
N ILE A 556 -12.62 0.42 -5.68
CA ILE A 556 -13.81 1.17 -6.11
C ILE A 556 -13.62 1.73 -7.53
N SER A 557 -12.44 2.30 -7.80
CA SER A 557 -12.11 2.87 -9.10
C SER A 557 -12.06 1.79 -10.19
N LEU A 558 -11.43 0.65 -9.92
CA LEU A 558 -11.38 -0.49 -10.84
C LEU A 558 -12.76 -1.11 -11.09
N VAL A 559 -13.61 -1.21 -10.07
CA VAL A 559 -14.99 -1.72 -10.22
C VAL A 559 -15.85 -0.78 -11.06
N ARG A 560 -15.71 0.55 -10.87
CA ARG A 560 -16.39 1.56 -11.71
C ARG A 560 -15.91 1.47 -13.15
N MET A 561 -14.59 1.37 -13.36
CA MET A 561 -13.98 1.17 -14.66
C MET A 561 -14.53 -0.09 -15.33
N ARG A 562 -14.51 -1.24 -14.64
CA ARG A 562 -15.07 -2.51 -15.11
C ARG A 562 -16.54 -2.37 -15.54
N GLY A 563 -17.36 -1.74 -14.70
CA GLY A 563 -18.79 -1.54 -15.00
C GLY A 563 -19.02 -0.70 -16.24
N ALA A 564 -18.26 0.39 -16.40
CA ALA A 564 -18.36 1.26 -17.58
C ALA A 564 -17.88 0.56 -18.85
N LEU A 565 -16.76 -0.19 -18.79
CA LEU A 565 -16.25 -0.95 -19.94
C LEU A 565 -17.26 -2.05 -20.38
N ALA A 566 -17.84 -2.77 -19.42
CA ALA A 566 -18.88 -3.77 -19.72
C ALA A 566 -20.14 -3.13 -20.34
N ALA A 567 -20.52 -1.94 -19.88
CA ALA A 567 -21.65 -1.20 -20.45
C ALA A 567 -21.36 -0.71 -21.88
N ILE A 568 -20.12 -0.30 -22.19
CA ILE A 568 -19.70 0.04 -23.55
C ILE A 568 -19.79 -1.17 -24.48
N GLU A 569 -19.32 -2.34 -24.05
CA GLU A 569 -19.41 -3.55 -24.87
C GLU A 569 -20.84 -4.02 -25.10
N ALA A 570 -21.72 -3.88 -24.11
CA ALA A 570 -23.12 -4.29 -24.19
C ALA A 570 -24.02 -3.25 -24.90
N ALA A 571 -23.52 -2.04 -25.18
CA ALA A 571 -24.35 -0.97 -25.70
C ALA A 571 -24.85 -1.26 -27.12
N PRO A 572 -26.15 -1.04 -27.40
CA PRO A 572 -26.69 -1.21 -28.74
C PRO A 572 -26.44 0.00 -29.66
N SER A 573 -26.16 1.19 -29.11
CA SER A 573 -25.95 2.43 -29.87
C SER A 573 -25.16 3.47 -29.07
N LEU A 574 -24.62 4.50 -29.74
CA LEU A 574 -23.93 5.61 -29.06
C LEU A 574 -24.85 6.39 -28.12
N ARG A 575 -26.14 6.53 -28.48
CA ARG A 575 -27.12 7.24 -27.65
C ARG A 575 -27.42 6.50 -26.35
N ALA A 576 -27.39 5.17 -26.33
CA ALA A 576 -27.61 4.38 -25.11
C ALA A 576 -26.54 4.63 -24.03
N LEU A 577 -25.34 5.04 -24.44
CA LEU A 577 -24.25 5.40 -23.52
C LEU A 577 -24.42 6.78 -22.88
N SER A 578 -25.15 7.67 -23.54
CA SER A 578 -25.38 9.08 -23.17
C SER A 578 -26.79 9.35 -22.61
N SER A 579 -27.71 8.37 -22.65
CA SER A 579 -29.10 8.52 -22.18
C SER A 579 -29.33 7.85 -20.83
N GLY A 580 -29.15 8.60 -19.73
CA GLY A 580 -29.42 8.14 -18.36
C GLY A 580 -29.08 9.19 -17.30
N ASN A 581 -29.44 8.93 -16.04
CA ASN A 581 -29.09 9.79 -14.89
C ASN A 581 -27.57 9.80 -14.58
N VAL A 582 -26.80 8.87 -15.15
CA VAL A 582 -25.34 8.76 -15.03
C VAL A 582 -24.78 8.40 -16.41
N ASP A 583 -23.94 9.26 -16.98
CA ASP A 583 -23.27 9.01 -18.26
C ASP A 583 -22.18 7.93 -18.09
N THR A 584 -22.24 6.89 -18.93
CA THR A 584 -21.30 5.76 -18.87
C THR A 584 -19.88 6.19 -19.23
N LEU A 585 -19.73 7.10 -20.20
CA LEU A 585 -18.43 7.58 -20.66
C LEU A 585 -17.79 8.48 -19.60
N THR A 586 -18.56 9.36 -18.97
CA THR A 586 -18.09 10.16 -17.83
C THR A 586 -17.72 9.28 -16.64
N THR A 587 -18.43 8.16 -16.42
CA THR A 587 -18.08 7.19 -15.38
C THR A 587 -16.73 6.53 -15.65
N LEU A 588 -16.46 6.14 -16.90
CA LEU A 588 -15.16 5.59 -17.30
C LEU A 588 -14.04 6.63 -17.11
N GLU A 589 -14.23 7.84 -17.61
CA GLU A 589 -13.26 8.94 -17.50
C GLU A 589 -12.96 9.28 -16.03
N GLY A 590 -14.00 9.33 -15.19
CA GLY A 590 -13.85 9.54 -13.75
C GLY A 590 -13.07 8.42 -13.06
N ALA A 591 -13.34 7.16 -13.41
CA ALA A 591 -12.63 6.00 -12.87
C ALA A 591 -11.15 5.99 -13.29
N VAL A 592 -10.85 6.24 -14.56
CA VAL A 592 -9.47 6.38 -15.08
C VAL A 592 -8.75 7.53 -14.38
N THR A 593 -9.42 8.66 -14.20
CA THR A 593 -8.87 9.82 -13.49
C THR A 593 -8.52 9.46 -12.05
N ALA A 594 -9.39 8.75 -11.35
CA ALA A 594 -9.15 8.30 -9.98
C ALA A 594 -7.94 7.34 -9.91
N VAL A 595 -7.84 6.33 -10.79
CA VAL A 595 -6.68 5.43 -10.84
C VAL A 595 -5.39 6.22 -11.09
N GLY A 596 -5.40 7.15 -12.05
CA GLY A 596 -4.24 7.99 -12.37
C GLY A 596 -3.84 8.93 -11.22
N GLN A 597 -4.80 9.45 -10.45
CA GLN A 597 -4.53 10.24 -9.25
C GLN A 597 -3.88 9.39 -8.14
N ILE A 598 -4.40 8.18 -7.88
CA ILE A 598 -3.84 7.27 -6.89
C ILE A 598 -2.39 6.92 -7.28
N LEU A 599 -2.15 6.58 -8.54
CA LEU A 599 -0.81 6.32 -9.10
C LEU A 599 0.08 7.57 -9.00
N GLY A 600 -0.41 8.75 -9.34
CA GLY A 600 0.33 10.01 -9.23
C GLY A 600 0.81 10.27 -7.80
N VAL A 601 -0.05 10.06 -6.81
CA VAL A 601 0.34 10.18 -5.38
C VAL A 601 1.34 9.09 -4.99
N ALA A 602 1.18 7.85 -5.46
CA ALA A 602 2.15 6.77 -5.21
C ALA A 602 3.54 7.15 -5.75
N ARG A 603 3.61 7.69 -6.97
CA ARG A 603 4.84 8.20 -7.60
C ARG A 603 5.46 9.36 -6.82
N GLN A 604 4.64 10.32 -6.37
CA GLN A 604 5.12 11.45 -5.57
C GLN A 604 5.72 10.99 -4.23
N ARG A 605 5.06 10.07 -3.52
CA ARG A 605 5.58 9.49 -2.26
C ARG A 605 6.89 8.73 -2.44
N PHE A 606 7.11 8.20 -3.64
CA PHE A 606 8.35 7.55 -4.02
C PHE A 606 9.39 8.49 -4.63
N GLU A 607 9.15 9.81 -4.66
CA GLU A 607 10.01 10.80 -5.31
C GLU A 607 10.34 10.42 -6.77
N ARG A 608 9.35 9.85 -7.47
CA ARG A 608 9.41 9.56 -8.90
C ARG A 608 8.78 10.70 -9.69
N PRO A 609 9.31 11.03 -10.88
CA PRO A 609 8.67 12.04 -11.73
C PRO A 609 7.24 11.61 -12.06
N PRO A 610 6.30 12.56 -12.18
CA PRO A 610 4.97 12.24 -12.70
C PRO A 610 5.11 11.58 -14.07
N LEU A 611 4.13 10.76 -14.45
CA LEU A 611 4.07 10.29 -15.83
C LEU A 611 3.97 11.51 -16.76
N ALA A 612 4.63 11.44 -17.92
CA ALA A 612 4.66 12.56 -18.86
C ALA A 612 3.22 12.95 -19.22
N GLY A 613 2.85 14.21 -18.97
CA GLY A 613 1.51 14.70 -19.26
C GLY A 613 1.33 14.92 -20.75
N GLY A 614 0.51 14.07 -21.39
CA GLY A 614 -0.14 14.41 -22.65
C GLY A 614 -0.99 15.68 -22.47
N GLY A 615 -1.26 16.39 -23.57
CA GLY A 615 -2.03 17.65 -23.55
C GLY A 615 -3.47 17.52 -23.03
N HIS A 616 -4.35 18.47 -23.38
CA HIS A 616 -5.75 18.45 -22.94
C HIS A 616 -6.39 17.06 -23.06
N ALA A 617 -6.89 16.54 -21.93
CA ALA A 617 -7.56 15.25 -21.86
C ALA A 617 -8.70 15.20 -22.89
N VAL A 618 -8.64 14.25 -23.81
CA VAL A 618 -9.69 14.05 -24.81
C VAL A 618 -10.89 13.45 -24.10
N SER A 619 -11.98 14.22 -23.97
CA SER A 619 -13.24 13.67 -23.47
C SER A 619 -13.92 12.84 -24.56
N LEU A 620 -14.07 11.54 -24.29
CA LEU A 620 -14.93 10.64 -25.03
C LEU A 620 -16.39 11.05 -24.93
N ALA A 621 -16.83 11.49 -23.74
CA ALA A 621 -18.21 11.95 -23.54
C ALA A 621 -18.54 13.12 -24.47
N ASP A 622 -17.69 14.15 -24.52
CA ASP A 622 -17.86 15.29 -25.43
C ASP A 622 -17.77 14.88 -26.90
N ALA A 623 -16.83 13.98 -27.23
CA ALA A 623 -16.68 13.48 -28.60
C ALA A 623 -17.95 12.76 -29.08
N VAL A 624 -18.55 11.91 -28.24
CA VAL A 624 -19.81 11.22 -28.54
C VAL A 624 -20.99 12.19 -28.54
N ALA A 625 -21.05 13.15 -27.61
CA ALA A 625 -22.09 14.18 -27.58
C ALA A 625 -22.12 15.01 -28.85
N ARG A 626 -20.96 15.43 -29.38
CA ARG A 626 -20.84 16.12 -30.67
C ARG A 626 -21.37 15.28 -31.83
N VAL A 627 -21.05 13.99 -31.86
CA VAL A 627 -21.55 13.05 -32.88
C VAL A 627 -23.07 12.95 -32.81
N LEU A 628 -23.64 12.83 -31.61
CA LEU A 628 -25.09 12.79 -31.40
C LEU A 628 -25.78 14.12 -31.70
N ALA A 629 -25.08 15.25 -31.58
CA ALA A 629 -25.54 16.58 -31.96
C ALA A 629 -25.48 16.85 -33.48
N GLY A 630 -24.83 15.97 -34.24
CA GLY A 630 -24.70 16.08 -35.70
C GLY A 630 -23.42 16.77 -36.19
N ASP A 631 -22.43 17.01 -35.32
CA ASP A 631 -21.15 17.68 -35.65
C ASP A 631 -20.14 16.76 -36.38
N GLY A 632 -20.64 15.78 -37.15
CA GLY A 632 -19.85 14.82 -37.91
C GLY A 632 -19.57 13.49 -37.18
N PRO A 633 -18.94 12.50 -37.86
CA PRO A 633 -18.71 11.16 -37.30
C PRO A 633 -17.54 11.12 -36.32
N LEU A 634 -17.58 10.16 -35.38
CA LEU A 634 -16.45 9.86 -34.49
C LEU A 634 -15.27 9.37 -35.34
N ARG A 635 -14.06 9.90 -35.08
CA ARG A 635 -12.85 9.59 -35.87
C ARG A 635 -11.86 8.76 -35.06
N GLU A 636 -11.17 7.84 -35.73
CA GLU A 636 -10.06 7.05 -35.16
C GLU A 636 -8.98 7.95 -34.53
N GLU A 637 -8.71 9.11 -35.11
CA GLU A 637 -7.73 10.07 -34.55
C GLU A 637 -8.10 10.56 -33.14
N THR A 638 -9.40 10.72 -32.85
CA THR A 638 -9.86 11.16 -31.52
C THR A 638 -9.64 10.05 -30.50
N LEU A 639 -9.97 8.81 -30.86
CA LEU A 639 -9.75 7.65 -29.99
C LEU A 639 -8.26 7.32 -29.85
N GLY A 640 -7.46 7.62 -30.88
CA GLY A 640 -6.02 7.51 -30.85
C GLY A 640 -5.36 8.44 -29.83
N LYS A 641 -5.79 9.71 -29.80
CA LYS A 641 -5.34 10.69 -28.79
C LYS A 641 -5.79 10.29 -27.38
N TYR A 642 -7.00 9.75 -27.24
CA TYR A 642 -7.47 9.20 -25.96
C TYR A 642 -6.63 7.99 -25.50
N ALA A 643 -6.30 7.06 -26.41
CA ALA A 643 -5.46 5.91 -26.11
C ALA A 643 -4.04 6.31 -25.67
N ASP A 644 -3.47 7.31 -26.35
CA ASP A 644 -2.18 7.90 -25.98
C ASP A 644 -2.24 8.51 -24.57
N ASP A 645 -3.27 9.32 -24.28
CA ASP A 645 -3.50 9.88 -22.93
C ASP A 645 -3.63 8.79 -21.85
N LEU A 646 -4.40 7.72 -22.12
CA LEU A 646 -4.54 6.60 -21.19
C LEU A 646 -3.21 5.93 -20.86
N SER A 647 -2.38 5.69 -21.87
CA SER A 647 -1.08 5.04 -21.69
C SER A 647 -0.11 5.82 -20.80
N HIS A 648 -0.32 7.15 -20.69
CA HIS A 648 0.42 8.05 -19.83
C HIS A 648 -0.23 8.28 -18.46
N ARG A 649 -1.43 7.75 -18.20
CA ARG A 649 -2.21 8.03 -16.97
C ARG A 649 -2.38 6.82 -16.05
N ILE A 650 -2.50 5.62 -16.61
CA ILE A 650 -2.78 4.39 -15.87
C ILE A 650 -1.89 3.23 -16.35
N PRO A 651 -1.77 2.12 -15.60
CA PRO A 651 -0.94 0.98 -15.99
C PRO A 651 -1.29 0.42 -17.37
N ARG A 652 -0.26 0.00 -18.13
CA ARG A 652 -0.36 -0.40 -19.54
C ARG A 652 -1.48 -1.39 -19.82
N ALA A 653 -1.58 -2.48 -19.05
CA ALA A 653 -2.60 -3.52 -19.27
C ALA A 653 -4.04 -2.95 -19.15
N MET A 654 -4.27 -2.06 -18.19
CA MET A 654 -5.56 -1.39 -18.00
C MET A 654 -5.85 -0.38 -19.12
N ALA A 655 -4.83 0.37 -19.55
CA ALA A 655 -4.93 1.31 -20.68
C ALA A 655 -5.25 0.57 -22.00
N THR A 656 -4.63 -0.58 -22.25
CA THR A 656 -4.88 -1.42 -23.42
C THR A 656 -6.34 -1.89 -23.47
N LEU A 657 -6.89 -2.38 -22.36
CA LEU A 657 -8.27 -2.82 -22.29
C LEU A 657 -9.28 -1.66 -22.47
N ALA A 658 -9.02 -0.52 -21.83
CA ALA A 658 -9.86 0.67 -21.96
C ALA A 658 -9.84 1.23 -23.38
N THR A 659 -8.66 1.25 -24.01
CA THR A 659 -8.50 1.62 -25.43
C THR A 659 -9.31 0.68 -26.31
N ALA A 660 -9.17 -0.63 -26.12
CA ALA A 660 -9.89 -1.63 -26.91
C ALA A 660 -11.42 -1.47 -26.82
N SER A 661 -11.91 -1.12 -25.63
CA SER A 661 -13.33 -0.85 -25.41
C SER A 661 -13.76 0.48 -26.02
N ALA A 662 -12.94 1.53 -25.95
CA ALA A 662 -13.22 2.82 -26.59
C ALA A 662 -13.33 2.70 -28.12
N PHE A 663 -12.54 1.85 -28.76
CA PHE A 663 -12.64 1.60 -30.21
C PHE A 663 -13.97 0.94 -30.63
N ARG A 664 -14.72 0.31 -29.70
CA ARG A 664 -16.10 -0.16 -29.96
C ARG A 664 -17.02 0.97 -30.44
N LEU A 665 -16.79 2.19 -29.96
CA LEU A 665 -17.63 3.35 -30.24
C LEU A 665 -17.72 3.66 -31.75
N LEU A 666 -16.70 3.32 -32.54
CA LEU A 666 -16.70 3.51 -34.00
C LEU A 666 -17.65 2.55 -34.73
N GLU A 667 -17.97 1.41 -34.12
CA GLU A 667 -18.83 0.38 -34.71
C GLU A 667 -20.26 0.38 -34.11
N LEU A 668 -20.59 1.37 -33.27
CA LEU A 668 -21.94 1.57 -32.73
C LEU A 668 -22.80 2.48 -33.62
N PRO A 669 -24.09 2.14 -33.86
CA PRO A 669 -25.03 3.00 -34.58
C PRO A 669 -25.22 4.39 -33.96
N GLN A 670 -25.36 5.40 -34.82
CA GLN A 670 -25.78 6.77 -34.50
C GLN A 670 -27.29 6.88 -34.76
N GLU A 671 -28.16 6.90 -33.74
CA GLU A 671 -29.61 6.96 -33.95
C GLU A 671 -30.18 8.39 -33.97
N SER A 672 -30.85 8.75 -35.06
CA SER A 672 -31.63 9.98 -35.26
C SER A 672 -33.12 9.74 -34.97
N GLY A 673 -33.71 10.53 -34.07
CA GLY A 673 -35.17 10.74 -33.99
C GLY A 673 -36.03 9.59 -33.46
N GLY A 674 -36.19 9.51 -32.14
CA GLY A 674 -37.23 8.72 -31.49
C GLY A 674 -37.23 9.00 -29.99
N ARG A 675 -38.40 9.29 -29.41
CA ARG A 675 -38.55 9.47 -27.95
C ARG A 675 -38.06 8.19 -27.28
N ALA A 676 -36.98 8.29 -26.51
CA ALA A 676 -36.40 7.13 -25.83
C ALA A 676 -37.52 6.41 -25.05
N PRO A 677 -37.63 5.07 -25.13
CA PRO A 677 -38.38 4.36 -24.13
C PRO A 677 -37.78 4.75 -22.78
N ASN A 678 -38.65 5.10 -21.84
CA ASN A 678 -38.28 5.46 -20.48
C ASN A 678 -37.72 4.18 -19.82
N VAL A 679 -36.49 3.83 -20.14
CA VAL A 679 -35.73 2.85 -19.39
C VAL A 679 -35.36 3.59 -18.12
N SER A 680 -36.14 3.37 -17.07
CA SER A 680 -35.73 3.70 -15.73
C SER A 680 -34.45 2.92 -15.46
N VAL A 681 -33.29 3.55 -15.71
CA VAL A 681 -32.03 3.06 -15.18
C VAL A 681 -32.18 3.14 -13.67
N SER A 682 -32.52 2.01 -13.08
CA SER A 682 -32.38 1.78 -11.65
C SER A 682 -30.93 2.09 -11.33
N VAL A 683 -30.66 3.28 -10.78
CA VAL A 683 -29.39 3.58 -10.14
C VAL A 683 -29.20 2.50 -9.08
N ALA A 684 -28.30 1.56 -9.36
CA ALA A 684 -28.05 0.45 -8.48
C ALA A 684 -27.66 1.01 -7.10
N LEU A 685 -28.22 0.43 -6.04
CA LEU A 685 -27.82 0.80 -4.70
C LEU A 685 -26.30 0.57 -4.55
N PRO A 686 -25.57 1.45 -3.85
CA PRO A 686 -24.16 1.23 -3.59
C PRO A 686 -23.93 -0.16 -3.00
N SER A 687 -22.87 -0.86 -3.42
CA SER A 687 -22.63 -2.25 -3.02
C SER A 687 -22.43 -2.47 -1.52
N TRP A 688 -22.17 -1.40 -0.76
CA TRP A 688 -22.11 -1.43 0.71
C TRP A 688 -23.50 -1.46 1.37
N VAL A 689 -24.56 -1.06 0.67
CA VAL A 689 -25.93 -1.18 1.18
C VAL A 689 -26.26 -2.67 1.28
N PRO A 690 -26.65 -3.19 2.47
CA PRO A 690 -26.91 -4.61 2.64
C PRO A 690 -27.91 -5.14 1.60
N ALA A 691 -27.78 -6.39 1.18
CA ALA A 691 -28.70 -7.00 0.20
C ALA A 691 -30.19 -6.88 0.59
N ARG A 692 -30.47 -6.89 1.91
CA ARG A 692 -31.80 -6.65 2.50
C ARG A 692 -32.30 -5.20 2.42
N ARG A 693 -31.50 -4.28 1.85
CA ARG A 693 -31.77 -2.84 1.71
C ARG A 693 -32.15 -2.16 3.03
N THR A 694 -31.57 -2.61 4.15
CA THR A 694 -31.92 -2.09 5.48
C THR A 694 -30.72 -1.37 6.08
N LEU A 695 -30.93 -0.12 6.52
CA LEU A 695 -29.96 0.70 7.23
C LEU A 695 -30.59 1.19 8.54
N GLY A 696 -30.05 0.74 9.67
CA GLY A 696 -30.70 0.94 10.98
C GLY A 696 -32.15 0.41 10.96
N GLY A 697 -33.10 1.24 11.39
CA GLY A 697 -34.55 0.94 11.38
C GLY A 697 -35.28 1.26 10.07
N PHE A 698 -34.57 1.54 8.97
CA PHE A 698 -35.16 2.03 7.72
C PHE A 698 -34.90 1.10 6.53
N TYR A 699 -35.90 0.99 5.65
CA TYR A 699 -35.83 0.26 4.39
C TYR A 699 -35.54 1.22 3.23
N VAL A 700 -34.47 0.96 2.49
CA VAL A 700 -33.99 1.78 1.38
C VAL A 700 -34.77 1.47 0.11
N ILE A 701 -35.50 2.46 -0.38
CA ILE A 701 -36.28 2.39 -1.62
C ILE A 701 -35.37 2.61 -2.82
N ARG A 702 -34.69 3.76 -2.87
CA ARG A 702 -33.80 4.16 -3.98
C ARG A 702 -32.82 5.26 -3.55
N PRO A 703 -31.68 5.44 -4.23
CA PRO A 703 -30.85 6.61 -4.02
C PRO A 703 -31.56 7.90 -4.51
N LEU A 704 -31.33 9.00 -3.79
CA LEU A 704 -31.77 10.35 -4.14
C LEU A 704 -30.62 11.19 -4.73
N GLY A 705 -29.39 10.97 -4.28
CA GLY A 705 -28.18 11.63 -4.79
C GLY A 705 -26.91 11.16 -4.07
N ALA A 706 -25.76 11.34 -4.71
CA ALA A 706 -24.44 11.14 -4.12
C ALA A 706 -23.62 12.42 -4.30
N GLY A 707 -23.15 13.01 -3.20
CA GLY A 707 -22.40 14.26 -3.18
C GLY A 707 -21.06 14.15 -2.45
N ALA A 708 -20.32 15.27 -2.37
CA ALA A 708 -18.97 15.34 -1.78
C ALA A 708 -18.89 14.93 -0.28
N VAL A 709 -20.02 14.88 0.43
CA VAL A 709 -20.12 14.71 1.88
C VAL A 709 -20.94 13.47 2.30
N GLY A 710 -21.54 12.74 1.36
CA GLY A 710 -22.48 11.66 1.71
C GLY A 710 -23.33 11.11 0.57
N SER A 711 -23.93 9.94 0.82
CA SER A 711 -24.99 9.36 -0.01
C SER A 711 -26.36 9.61 0.65
N VAL A 712 -27.36 10.03 -0.13
CA VAL A 712 -28.72 10.27 0.37
C VAL A 712 -29.69 9.29 -0.30
N PHE A 713 -30.57 8.69 0.49
CA PHE A 713 -31.52 7.66 0.08
C PHE A 713 -32.95 8.05 0.42
N LEU A 714 -33.89 7.65 -0.43
CA LEU A 714 -35.32 7.63 -0.11
C LEU A 714 -35.61 6.35 0.67
N VAL A 715 -36.22 6.48 1.85
CA VAL A 715 -36.46 5.34 2.75
C VAL A 715 -37.84 5.40 3.39
N ASN A 716 -38.37 4.24 3.79
CA ASN A 716 -39.52 4.13 4.70
C ASN A 716 -39.07 3.45 6.00
N ARG A 717 -39.90 3.51 7.04
CA ARG A 717 -39.69 2.68 8.25
C ARG A 717 -39.74 1.20 7.88
N LEU A 718 -38.87 0.40 8.48
CA LEU A 718 -38.74 -1.02 8.14
C LEU A 718 -40.07 -1.79 8.33
N GLU A 719 -40.84 -1.46 9.36
CA GLU A 719 -42.13 -2.08 9.69
C GLU A 719 -43.21 -1.77 8.63
N GLU A 720 -43.08 -0.64 7.94
CA GLU A 720 -44.05 -0.14 6.95
C GLU A 720 -43.58 -0.36 5.51
N ARG A 721 -42.55 -1.20 5.29
CA ARG A 721 -41.91 -1.39 3.97
C ARG A 721 -42.85 -1.89 2.86
N HIS A 722 -43.98 -2.49 3.24
CA HIS A 722 -44.99 -3.02 2.32
C HIS A 722 -46.22 -2.11 2.19
N ASP A 723 -46.26 -1.01 2.94
CA ASP A 723 -47.34 -0.05 2.88
C ASP A 723 -47.03 1.03 1.81
N PRO A 724 -47.80 1.11 0.71
CA PRO A 724 -47.59 2.13 -0.32
C PRO A 724 -47.89 3.55 0.16
N GLU A 725 -48.68 3.71 1.23
CA GLU A 725 -49.07 5.00 1.82
C GLU A 725 -48.17 5.42 2.99
N ALA A 726 -47.09 4.67 3.28
CA ALA A 726 -46.20 4.99 4.38
C ALA A 726 -45.44 6.30 4.18
N GLU A 727 -45.16 7.00 5.29
CA GLU A 727 -44.36 8.22 5.31
C GLU A 727 -42.94 7.93 4.79
N ARG A 728 -42.47 8.80 3.88
CA ARG A 728 -41.15 8.71 3.25
C ARG A 728 -40.16 9.66 3.91
N PHE A 729 -38.92 9.22 3.99
CA PHE A 729 -37.83 9.96 4.62
C PHE A 729 -36.60 10.05 3.71
N ALA A 730 -35.80 11.10 3.92
CA ALA A 730 -34.48 11.23 3.34
C ALA A 730 -33.44 10.75 4.37
N LEU A 731 -32.73 9.69 4.05
CA LEU A 731 -31.66 9.13 4.90
C LEU A 731 -30.30 9.46 4.29
N LYS A 732 -29.53 10.25 5.03
CA LYS A 732 -28.15 10.61 4.70
C LYS A 732 -27.19 9.65 5.39
N VAL A 733 -26.27 9.09 4.62
CA VAL A 733 -25.13 8.32 5.10
C VAL A 733 -23.88 9.13 4.79
N PRO A 734 -23.13 9.55 5.80
CA PRO A 734 -21.94 10.35 5.57
C PRO A 734 -20.90 9.49 4.84
N ASP A 735 -20.27 10.06 3.83
CA ASP A 735 -19.24 9.37 3.06
C ASP A 735 -17.88 9.76 3.65
N TYR A 736 -17.18 8.80 4.21
CA TYR A 736 -15.80 9.01 4.64
C TYR A 736 -14.93 9.00 3.38
N SER A 737 -14.90 10.14 2.69
CA SER A 737 -14.18 10.32 1.43
C SER A 737 -12.69 10.61 1.67
N GLU A 738 -11.86 10.37 0.65
CA GLU A 738 -10.40 10.55 0.67
C GLU A 738 -9.94 11.94 1.12
N THR A 739 -10.77 12.98 0.98
CA THR A 739 -10.45 14.36 1.37
C THR A 739 -10.65 14.58 2.88
N ALA A 740 -11.68 13.97 3.48
CA ALA A 740 -11.93 14.01 4.92
C ALA A 740 -10.87 13.19 5.69
N ALA A 741 -10.45 12.05 5.15
CA ALA A 741 -9.41 11.20 5.73
C ALA A 741 -7.99 11.81 5.72
N ARG A 742 -7.74 12.83 4.88
CA ARG A 742 -6.47 13.58 4.83
C ARG A 742 -6.34 14.62 5.94
N SER A 743 -7.44 14.98 6.59
CA SER A 743 -7.51 16.12 7.51
C SER A 743 -8.11 15.78 8.88
N LEU A 744 -8.85 14.67 8.99
CA LEU A 744 -9.55 14.25 10.19
C LEU A 744 -9.47 12.73 10.34
N SER A 745 -9.17 12.26 11.55
CA SER A 745 -9.32 10.86 11.96
C SER A 745 -10.80 10.43 11.91
N GLU A 746 -11.05 9.13 11.84
CA GLU A 746 -12.41 8.56 11.93
C GLU A 746 -13.15 9.07 13.19
N THR A 747 -12.42 9.21 14.31
CA THR A 747 -12.93 9.77 15.56
C THR A 747 -13.38 11.22 15.41
N GLU A 748 -12.59 12.06 14.74
CA GLU A 748 -12.90 13.47 14.50
C GLU A 748 -14.05 13.63 13.52
N PHE A 749 -14.10 12.83 12.45
CA PHE A 749 -15.24 12.79 11.52
C PHE A 749 -16.55 12.41 12.22
N MET A 750 -16.52 11.36 13.05
CA MET A 750 -17.67 10.96 13.85
C MET A 750 -18.06 12.03 14.88
N GLN A 751 -17.10 12.82 15.36
CA GLN A 751 -17.37 13.99 16.19
C GLN A 751 -18.05 15.12 15.39
N LEU A 752 -17.60 15.41 14.16
CA LEU A 752 -18.28 16.40 13.31
C LEU A 752 -19.71 15.99 12.97
N PHE A 753 -19.94 14.71 12.69
CA PHE A 753 -21.27 14.18 12.42
C PHE A 753 -22.18 14.19 13.67
N ARG A 754 -21.60 13.96 14.86
CA ARG A 754 -22.30 14.19 16.15
C ARG A 754 -22.66 15.66 16.34
N GLU A 755 -21.77 16.58 16.00
CA GLU A 755 -22.02 18.01 16.10
C GLU A 755 -23.14 18.45 15.13
N GLU A 756 -23.16 17.92 13.90
CA GLU A 756 -24.24 18.13 12.93
C GLU A 756 -25.59 17.64 13.48
N ALA A 757 -25.65 16.38 13.95
CA ALA A 757 -26.87 15.82 14.54
C ALA A 757 -27.34 16.61 15.77
N THR A 758 -26.41 17.08 16.61
CA THR A 758 -26.73 17.87 17.81
C THR A 758 -27.27 19.25 17.45
N ALA A 759 -26.76 19.89 16.40
CA ALA A 759 -27.28 21.15 15.90
C ALA A 759 -28.72 21.00 15.41
N LEU A 760 -29.00 19.94 14.65
CA LEU A 760 -30.33 19.63 14.10
C LEU A 760 -31.40 19.42 15.17
N ILE A 761 -31.06 18.78 16.30
CA ILE A 761 -31.98 18.61 17.45
C ILE A 761 -32.43 19.96 18.01
N GLY A 762 -31.59 20.99 17.95
CA GLY A 762 -31.89 22.32 18.47
C GLY A 762 -32.76 23.18 17.57
N LEU A 763 -33.08 22.74 16.35
CA LEU A 763 -33.85 23.53 15.39
C LEU A 763 -35.35 23.49 15.71
N PRO A 764 -36.06 24.63 15.60
CA PRO A 764 -37.50 24.66 15.78
C PRO A 764 -38.21 23.96 14.61
N ALA A 765 -39.39 23.39 14.88
CA ALA A 765 -40.28 22.95 13.82
C ALA A 765 -40.82 24.17 13.06
N GLN A 766 -40.46 24.29 11.78
CA GLN A 766 -40.77 25.46 10.95
C GLN A 766 -41.00 25.02 9.49
N THR A 767 -41.96 25.64 8.81
CA THR A 767 -42.47 25.19 7.50
C THR A 767 -41.44 25.22 6.35
N ASN A 768 -40.48 26.13 6.42
CA ASN A 768 -39.41 26.35 5.45
C ASN A 768 -38.10 25.64 5.81
N LEU A 769 -38.10 24.78 6.83
CA LEU A 769 -36.98 23.90 7.19
C LEU A 769 -37.43 22.44 7.08
N ALA A 770 -36.61 21.58 6.49
CA ALA A 770 -36.90 20.14 6.53
C ALA A 770 -36.82 19.63 7.97
N ARG A 771 -37.86 18.92 8.40
CA ARG A 771 -37.94 18.43 9.77
C ARG A 771 -36.92 17.32 10.04
N PHE A 772 -36.16 17.47 11.12
CA PHE A 772 -35.31 16.40 11.64
C PHE A 772 -36.16 15.25 12.20
N VAL A 773 -35.80 14.01 11.88
CA VAL A 773 -36.53 12.81 12.33
C VAL A 773 -35.75 12.05 13.38
N THR A 774 -34.56 11.57 13.04
CA THR A 774 -33.70 10.80 13.95
C THR A 774 -32.29 10.67 13.40
N PHE A 775 -31.37 10.15 14.21
CA PHE A 775 -30.03 9.75 13.81
C PHE A 775 -29.63 8.49 14.57
N ASP A 776 -28.77 7.67 13.98
CA ASP A 776 -28.19 6.50 14.63
C ASP A 776 -26.71 6.37 14.24
N LEU A 777 -25.85 6.65 15.22
CA LEU A 777 -24.39 6.56 15.05
C LEU A 777 -23.88 5.11 15.13
N ALA A 778 -24.65 4.21 15.74
CA ALA A 778 -24.31 2.81 15.91
C ALA A 778 -24.85 1.94 14.76
N ALA A 779 -25.64 2.53 13.86
CA ALA A 779 -26.12 1.86 12.65
C ALA A 779 -24.95 1.23 11.88
N ARG A 780 -25.15 -0.01 11.45
CA ARG A 780 -24.20 -0.76 10.62
C ARG A 780 -24.78 -0.92 9.21
N PRO A 781 -23.95 -0.81 8.15
CA PRO A 781 -22.49 -0.70 8.18
C PRO A 781 -21.95 0.71 8.43
N LYS A 782 -22.77 1.77 8.29
CA LYS A 782 -22.39 3.18 8.44
C LYS A 782 -23.43 3.92 9.29
N PRO A 783 -23.05 4.99 10.01
CA PRO A 783 -23.98 5.84 10.74
C PRO A 783 -25.00 6.51 9.80
N ILE A 784 -26.17 6.86 10.32
CA ILE A 784 -27.27 7.42 9.54
C ILE A 784 -27.85 8.69 10.19
N LEU A 785 -28.29 9.63 9.35
CA LEU A 785 -29.08 10.80 9.72
C LEU A 785 -30.36 10.79 8.88
N VAL A 786 -31.53 10.93 9.51
CA VAL A 786 -32.83 10.82 8.84
C VAL A 786 -33.62 12.10 9.01
N MET A 787 -34.12 12.62 7.89
CA MET A 787 -34.92 13.83 7.80
C MET A 787 -36.20 13.57 7.01
N GLU A 788 -37.14 14.51 7.10
CA GLU A 788 -38.31 14.56 6.23
C GLU A 788 -37.89 14.55 4.76
N PHE A 789 -38.54 13.71 3.95
CA PHE A 789 -38.41 13.80 2.51
C PHE A 789 -39.34 14.90 1.99
N VAL A 790 -38.77 16.01 1.51
CA VAL A 790 -39.54 17.10 0.92
C VAL A 790 -39.80 16.81 -0.56
N GLU A 791 -41.06 16.60 -0.91
CA GLU A 791 -41.46 16.39 -2.30
C GLU A 791 -41.50 17.70 -3.09
N GLY A 792 -40.72 17.79 -4.17
CA GLY A 792 -40.67 18.98 -5.04
C GLY A 792 -39.46 18.99 -5.97
N ALA A 793 -39.38 20.00 -6.83
CA ALA A 793 -38.17 20.30 -7.62
C ALA A 793 -37.20 21.16 -6.79
N THR A 794 -35.89 21.02 -7.05
CA THR A 794 -34.88 21.94 -6.50
C THR A 794 -34.97 23.30 -7.17
N LEU A 795 -34.59 24.37 -6.47
CA LEU A 795 -34.52 25.71 -7.04
C LEU A 795 -33.54 25.77 -8.22
N GLU A 796 -32.42 25.05 -8.12
CA GLU A 796 -31.46 24.87 -9.22
C GLU A 796 -32.12 24.35 -10.51
N ARG A 797 -33.01 23.36 -10.39
CA ARG A 797 -33.74 22.80 -11.53
C ARG A 797 -34.72 23.82 -12.12
N GLU A 798 -35.38 24.61 -11.29
CA GLU A 798 -36.35 25.63 -11.76
C GLU A 798 -35.64 26.79 -12.48
N ILE A 799 -34.44 27.18 -12.00
CA ILE A 799 -33.55 28.13 -12.67
C ILE A 799 -33.12 27.56 -14.03
N GLY A 800 -32.56 26.34 -14.07
CA GLY A 800 -32.08 25.72 -15.31
C GLY A 800 -33.19 25.39 -16.33
N ALA A 801 -34.40 25.08 -15.86
CA ALA A 801 -35.57 24.84 -16.72
C ALA A 801 -36.22 26.14 -17.22
N HIS A 802 -35.75 27.31 -16.78
CA HIS A 802 -36.31 28.62 -17.09
C HIS A 802 -37.81 28.77 -16.76
N THR A 803 -38.21 28.32 -15.57
CA THR A 803 -39.62 28.25 -15.14
C THR A 803 -40.01 29.28 -14.07
N LEU A 804 -39.10 30.19 -13.71
CA LEU A 804 -39.33 31.21 -12.70
C LEU A 804 -39.87 32.51 -13.30
N ASP A 805 -40.62 33.25 -12.48
CA ASP A 805 -40.89 34.67 -12.68
C ASP A 805 -40.37 35.47 -11.48
N VAL A 806 -40.21 36.78 -11.65
CA VAL A 806 -39.66 37.65 -10.59
C VAL A 806 -40.50 37.58 -9.30
N PRO A 807 -41.85 37.69 -9.33
CA PRO A 807 -42.66 37.55 -8.12
C PRO A 807 -42.50 36.21 -7.40
N ARG A 808 -42.35 35.10 -8.12
CA ARG A 808 -42.10 33.76 -7.57
C ARG A 808 -40.72 33.67 -6.94
N ALA A 809 -39.68 34.24 -7.56
CA ALA A 809 -38.35 34.33 -6.97
C ALA A 809 -38.37 35.06 -5.61
N PHE A 810 -39.07 36.20 -5.51
CA PHE A 810 -39.19 36.93 -4.24
C PHE A 810 -39.99 36.20 -3.16
N ARG A 811 -40.99 35.39 -3.52
CA ARG A 811 -41.68 34.50 -2.56
C ARG A 811 -40.73 33.43 -2.03
N ILE A 812 -39.94 32.82 -2.91
CA ILE A 812 -38.91 31.83 -2.55
C ILE A 812 -37.87 32.46 -1.61
N PHE A 813 -37.45 33.70 -1.87
CA PHE A 813 -36.56 34.44 -0.98
C PHE A 813 -37.15 34.66 0.41
N ASP A 814 -38.42 35.04 0.49
CA ASP A 814 -39.08 35.25 1.78
C ASP A 814 -39.16 33.96 2.61
N ASP A 815 -39.45 32.84 1.95
CA ASP A 815 -39.48 31.51 2.55
C ASP A 815 -38.09 31.06 3.05
N ILE A 816 -37.04 31.23 2.24
CA ILE A 816 -35.66 30.91 2.64
C ILE A 816 -35.24 31.75 3.84
N LEU A 817 -35.51 33.06 3.81
CA LEU A 817 -35.17 33.97 4.91
C LEU A 817 -35.97 33.67 6.18
N ALA A 818 -37.23 33.21 6.06
CA ALA A 818 -38.00 32.73 7.20
C ALA A 818 -37.37 31.50 7.88
N GLY A 819 -36.89 30.55 7.07
CA GLY A 819 -36.14 29.40 7.56
C GLY A 819 -34.86 29.81 8.27
N LEU A 820 -34.06 30.68 7.64
CA LEU A 820 -32.83 31.20 8.23
C LEU A 820 -33.06 31.99 9.53
N GLU A 821 -34.12 32.79 9.63
CA GLU A 821 -34.47 33.51 10.87
C GLU A 821 -34.74 32.53 12.02
N ALA A 822 -35.40 31.40 11.72
CA ALA A 822 -35.67 30.36 12.70
C ALA A 822 -34.38 29.65 13.17
N MET A 823 -33.45 29.36 12.26
CA MET A 823 -32.13 28.79 12.61
C MET A 823 -31.29 29.78 13.43
N HIS A 824 -31.21 31.04 12.98
CA HIS A 824 -30.43 32.09 13.62
C HIS A 824 -30.96 32.42 15.01
N GLY A 825 -32.28 32.31 15.23
CA GLY A 825 -32.92 32.49 16.54
C GLY A 825 -32.44 31.52 17.63
N VAL A 826 -31.91 30.35 17.26
CA VAL A 826 -31.29 29.37 18.17
C VAL A 826 -29.75 29.34 18.08
N GLY A 827 -29.18 30.34 17.40
CA GLY A 827 -27.74 30.54 17.23
C GLY A 827 -27.07 29.56 16.25
N ILE A 828 -27.83 28.95 15.33
CA ILE A 828 -27.32 27.99 14.35
C ILE A 828 -27.34 28.64 12.96
N ALA A 829 -26.24 28.54 12.23
CA ALA A 829 -26.15 28.92 10.81
C ALA A 829 -26.28 27.68 9.92
N HIS A 830 -26.72 27.85 8.67
CA HIS A 830 -26.82 26.77 7.69
C HIS A 830 -25.47 26.43 7.05
N LEU A 831 -24.68 27.46 6.69
CA LEU A 831 -23.33 27.40 6.12
C LEU A 831 -23.20 26.75 4.73
N ASP A 832 -24.29 26.35 4.08
CA ASP A 832 -24.28 25.80 2.71
C ASP A 832 -25.53 26.22 1.91
N ILE A 833 -25.82 27.52 1.92
CA ILE A 833 -26.95 28.09 1.19
C ILE A 833 -26.63 28.16 -0.31
N LYS A 834 -27.35 27.38 -1.11
CA LYS A 834 -27.25 27.31 -2.58
C LYS A 834 -28.56 26.77 -3.20
N PRO A 835 -28.83 27.00 -4.51
CA PRO A 835 -30.07 26.58 -5.14
C PRO A 835 -30.37 25.07 -5.07
N SER A 836 -29.35 24.20 -5.06
CA SER A 836 -29.55 22.74 -4.93
C SER A 836 -30.01 22.30 -3.54
N ASN A 837 -29.83 23.14 -2.51
CA ASN A 837 -30.27 22.91 -1.13
C ASN A 837 -31.63 23.57 -0.81
N VAL A 838 -32.38 24.02 -1.82
CA VAL A 838 -33.73 24.57 -1.68
C VAL A 838 -34.71 23.72 -2.49
N ILE A 839 -35.72 23.13 -1.84
CA ILE A 839 -36.78 22.34 -2.50
C ILE A 839 -38.10 23.12 -2.47
N LEU A 840 -38.79 23.17 -3.61
CA LEU A 840 -40.11 23.80 -3.73
C LEU A 840 -41.24 22.80 -3.48
N ARG A 841 -41.69 22.74 -2.22
CA ARG A 841 -42.79 21.87 -1.77
C ARG A 841 -44.10 22.24 -2.48
N GLY A 842 -44.74 21.25 -3.10
CA GLY A 842 -45.99 21.46 -3.84
C GLY A 842 -45.88 22.49 -4.99
N GLY A 843 -44.66 22.76 -5.48
CA GLY A 843 -44.38 23.73 -6.53
C GLY A 843 -44.31 25.20 -6.10
N GLY A 844 -44.48 25.51 -4.80
CA GLY A 844 -44.63 26.90 -4.33
C GLY A 844 -43.82 27.29 -3.10
N ALA A 845 -43.81 26.47 -2.04
CA ALA A 845 -43.18 26.84 -0.77
C ALA A 845 -41.71 26.39 -0.73
N ALA A 846 -40.78 27.31 -0.48
CA ALA A 846 -39.37 26.95 -0.42
C ALA A 846 -39.00 26.36 0.95
N VAL A 847 -38.29 25.23 0.92
CA VAL A 847 -37.84 24.50 2.11
C VAL A 847 -36.33 24.27 2.00
N LEU A 848 -35.59 24.69 3.03
CA LEU A 848 -34.17 24.42 3.15
C LEU A 848 -33.92 22.97 3.54
N VAL A 849 -32.98 22.34 2.84
CA VAL A 849 -32.55 20.95 3.03
C VAL A 849 -31.02 20.88 3.14
N ASP A 850 -30.52 19.73 3.57
CA ASP A 850 -29.09 19.40 3.71
C ASP A 850 -28.30 20.31 4.67
N PHE A 851 -28.39 19.98 5.97
CA PHE A 851 -27.72 20.68 7.05
C PHE A 851 -26.28 20.21 7.30
N GLY A 852 -25.62 19.65 6.27
CA GLY A 852 -24.29 19.03 6.32
C GLY A 852 -23.17 19.86 6.96
N LEU A 853 -23.26 21.18 6.83
CA LEU A 853 -22.27 22.12 7.35
C LEU A 853 -22.84 22.98 8.48
N SER A 854 -24.10 22.78 8.89
CA SER A 854 -24.78 23.65 9.83
C SER A 854 -24.19 23.55 11.23
N GLY A 855 -24.12 24.68 11.94
CA GLY A 855 -23.52 24.72 13.26
C GLY A 855 -23.39 26.11 13.87
N ARG A 856 -22.75 26.15 15.05
CA ARG A 856 -22.49 27.38 15.83
C ARG A 856 -21.09 27.96 15.62
N LYS A 857 -20.28 27.33 14.77
CA LYS A 857 -18.89 27.72 14.50
C LYS A 857 -18.61 27.59 13.01
N ILE A 858 -17.81 28.50 12.47
CA ILE A 858 -17.29 28.43 11.10
C ILE A 858 -16.10 27.48 11.09
N ARG A 859 -16.05 26.57 10.13
CA ARG A 859 -14.88 25.72 9.86
C ARG A 859 -14.20 26.24 8.58
N PRO A 860 -12.87 26.34 8.50
CA PRO A 860 -12.21 26.78 7.27
C PRO A 860 -12.63 25.92 6.07
N GLY A 861 -13.06 26.57 4.98
CA GLY A 861 -13.51 25.91 3.76
C GLY A 861 -14.92 25.28 3.81
N CYS A 862 -15.72 25.55 4.85
CA CYS A 862 -17.09 25.00 4.96
C CYS A 862 -18.13 25.73 4.08
N ALA A 863 -17.92 25.81 2.77
CA ALA A 863 -18.91 26.34 1.84
C ALA A 863 -18.72 25.80 0.43
N THR A 864 -19.77 25.88 -0.39
CA THR A 864 -19.69 25.61 -1.83
C THR A 864 -19.08 26.82 -2.56
N GLY A 865 -18.07 26.59 -3.41
CA GLY A 865 -17.22 27.61 -4.05
C GLY A 865 -17.93 28.92 -4.41
N PRO A 866 -18.92 28.95 -5.34
CA PRO A 866 -19.60 30.18 -5.78
C PRO A 866 -20.37 30.97 -4.71
N TYR A 867 -20.59 30.41 -3.51
CA TYR A 867 -21.44 31.00 -2.47
C TYR A 867 -20.67 31.29 -1.17
N GLY A 868 -19.38 30.95 -1.09
CA GLY A 868 -18.62 30.99 0.17
C GLY A 868 -18.21 32.40 0.59
N ALA A 869 -18.59 32.80 1.81
CA ALA A 869 -18.21 34.11 2.36
C ALA A 869 -16.70 34.20 2.68
N PRO A 870 -16.09 35.41 2.63
CA PRO A 870 -14.66 35.61 2.88
C PRO A 870 -14.10 34.98 4.17
N GLU A 871 -14.86 35.01 5.26
CA GLU A 871 -14.46 34.46 6.56
C GLU A 871 -14.42 32.93 6.59
N VAL A 872 -15.14 32.25 5.70
CA VAL A 872 -15.05 30.79 5.53
C VAL A 872 -13.67 30.41 4.96
N TRP A 873 -13.07 31.29 4.16
CA TRP A 873 -11.77 31.09 3.51
C TRP A 873 -10.59 31.56 4.36
N GLY A 874 -10.80 31.92 5.64
CA GLY A 874 -9.73 32.32 6.55
C GLY A 874 -9.24 33.77 6.41
N ALA A 875 -10.02 34.65 5.77
CA ALA A 875 -9.61 36.03 5.49
C ALA A 875 -9.73 37.01 6.68
N LEU A 876 -10.14 36.54 7.86
CA LEU A 876 -10.29 37.36 9.08
C LEU A 876 -9.62 36.68 10.27
N GLU A 877 -8.96 37.48 11.12
CA GLU A 877 -8.34 37.02 12.35
C GLU A 877 -9.33 37.12 13.53
N GLY A 878 -9.53 36.02 14.26
CA GLY A 878 -10.34 35.97 15.49
C GLY A 878 -11.64 35.14 15.38
N PRO A 879 -12.32 34.87 16.49
CA PRO A 879 -13.57 34.12 16.50
C PRO A 879 -14.73 34.95 15.92
N THR A 880 -15.23 34.51 14.77
CA THR A 880 -16.32 35.17 14.03
C THR A 880 -17.64 34.42 14.22
N SER A 881 -18.75 35.15 14.39
CA SER A 881 -20.09 34.55 14.40
C SER A 881 -20.39 33.88 13.05
N PRO A 882 -21.01 32.68 13.00
CA PRO A 882 -21.35 32.00 11.75
C PRO A 882 -22.59 32.57 11.05
N LEU A 883 -23.43 33.33 11.75
CA LEU A 883 -24.73 33.79 11.23
C LEU A 883 -24.61 34.74 10.01
N PRO A 884 -23.67 35.71 9.97
CA PRO A 884 -23.52 36.60 8.81
C PRO A 884 -23.03 35.88 7.54
N THR A 885 -22.49 34.67 7.65
CA THR A 885 -22.06 33.86 6.50
C THR A 885 -23.26 33.45 5.64
N ASP A 886 -24.39 33.09 6.25
CA ASP A 886 -25.62 32.76 5.51
C ASP A 886 -26.18 33.97 4.76
N VAL A 887 -26.02 35.19 5.31
CA VAL A 887 -26.46 36.44 4.67
C VAL A 887 -25.71 36.66 3.34
N TYR A 888 -24.40 36.40 3.34
CA TYR A 888 -23.57 36.51 2.14
C TYR A 888 -23.95 35.44 1.11
N ALA A 889 -24.03 34.17 1.53
CA ALA A 889 -24.39 33.06 0.66
C ALA A 889 -25.80 33.23 0.05
N PHE A 890 -26.75 33.72 0.84
CA PHE A 890 -28.09 34.07 0.37
C PHE A 890 -28.04 35.16 -0.72
N ALA A 891 -27.19 36.17 -0.60
CA ALA A 891 -27.07 37.21 -1.62
C ALA A 891 -26.54 36.65 -2.96
N CYS A 892 -25.58 35.70 -2.91
CA CYS A 892 -25.14 34.97 -4.10
C CYS A 892 -26.29 34.16 -4.73
N LEU A 893 -27.04 33.41 -3.91
CA LEU A 893 -28.22 32.64 -4.36
C LEU A 893 -29.29 33.54 -4.96
N ALA A 894 -29.57 34.68 -4.33
CA ALA A 894 -30.60 35.62 -4.78
C ALA A 894 -30.24 36.26 -6.13
N PHE A 895 -28.96 36.60 -6.32
CA PHE A 895 -28.46 37.05 -7.61
C PHE A 895 -28.71 36.00 -8.69
N GLU A 896 -28.23 34.77 -8.48
CA GLU A 896 -28.37 33.68 -9.45
C GLU A 896 -29.83 33.35 -9.76
N THR A 897 -30.69 33.34 -8.74
CA THR A 897 -32.11 33.05 -8.92
C THR A 897 -32.80 34.11 -9.77
N LEU A 898 -32.37 35.38 -9.72
CA LEU A 898 -32.96 36.46 -10.51
C LEU A 898 -32.37 36.59 -11.91
N THR A 899 -31.09 36.28 -12.10
CA THR A 899 -30.36 36.48 -13.36
C THR A 899 -30.20 35.19 -14.17
N GLY A 900 -30.39 34.03 -13.55
CA GLY A 900 -30.08 32.72 -14.12
C GLY A 900 -28.58 32.44 -14.27
N THR A 901 -27.72 33.30 -13.71
CA THR A 901 -26.26 33.20 -13.81
C THR A 901 -25.61 33.33 -12.44
N VAL A 902 -24.64 32.46 -12.15
CA VAL A 902 -23.88 32.52 -10.90
C VAL A 902 -23.15 33.86 -10.76
N LEU A 903 -23.06 34.39 -9.54
CA LEU A 903 -22.39 35.66 -9.28
C LEU A 903 -20.86 35.56 -9.40
N PHE A 904 -20.32 34.39 -9.04
CA PHE A 904 -18.90 34.07 -9.07
C PHE A 904 -18.69 32.77 -9.84
N ASP A 905 -17.87 32.80 -10.89
CA ASP A 905 -17.55 31.66 -11.73
C ASP A 905 -16.06 31.67 -12.06
N ALA A 906 -15.38 30.54 -11.82
CA ALA A 906 -13.94 30.42 -12.01
C ALA A 906 -13.52 28.96 -12.28
N GLN A 907 -12.46 28.81 -13.07
CA GLN A 907 -11.92 27.50 -13.51
C GLN A 907 -11.09 26.77 -12.43
N SER A 908 -10.81 27.42 -11.30
CA SER A 908 -10.10 26.81 -10.17
C SER A 908 -10.59 27.36 -8.83
N GLU A 909 -10.47 26.55 -7.78
CA GLU A 909 -10.90 26.91 -6.42
C GLU A 909 -10.14 28.14 -5.89
N VAL A 910 -8.83 28.24 -6.17
CA VAL A 910 -8.00 29.39 -5.79
C VAL A 910 -8.49 30.68 -6.48
N ALA A 911 -8.86 30.60 -7.76
CA ALA A 911 -9.41 31.74 -8.48
C ALA A 911 -10.80 32.13 -7.94
N MET A 912 -11.63 31.15 -7.60
CA MET A 912 -12.94 31.36 -6.98
C MET A 912 -12.83 32.12 -5.65
N VAL A 913 -11.96 31.64 -4.75
CA VAL A 913 -11.68 32.31 -3.47
C VAL A 913 -11.14 33.72 -3.71
N GLY A 914 -10.23 33.89 -4.68
CA GLY A 914 -9.72 35.20 -5.08
C GLY A 914 -10.82 36.20 -5.46
N MET A 915 -11.86 35.75 -6.19
CA MET A 915 -12.99 36.61 -6.56
C MET A 915 -13.79 37.07 -5.34
N HIS A 916 -14.08 36.20 -4.38
CA HIS A 916 -14.77 36.55 -3.13
C HIS A 916 -13.98 37.54 -2.26
N LEU A 917 -12.65 37.46 -2.28
CA LEU A 917 -11.77 38.34 -1.49
C LEU A 917 -11.49 39.69 -2.16
N ALA A 918 -11.71 39.81 -3.46
CA ALA A 918 -11.37 40.99 -4.26
C ALA A 918 -12.39 42.13 -4.19
N HIS A 919 -13.56 41.92 -3.57
CA HIS A 919 -14.60 42.94 -3.48
C HIS A 919 -15.04 43.18 -2.04
N ASP A 920 -15.74 44.30 -1.83
CA ASP A 920 -16.39 44.64 -0.57
C ASP A 920 -17.79 45.18 -0.86
N GLY A 921 -18.75 44.27 -1.04
CA GLY A 921 -20.13 44.57 -1.44
C GLY A 921 -20.38 44.72 -2.95
N SER A 922 -19.40 45.16 -3.75
CA SER A 922 -19.65 45.53 -5.16
C SER A 922 -18.92 44.67 -6.20
N PRO A 923 -19.20 43.36 -6.32
CA PRO A 923 -18.64 42.54 -7.40
C PRO A 923 -19.23 42.94 -8.77
N GLN A 924 -18.57 42.52 -9.86
CA GLN A 924 -18.91 42.97 -11.21
C GLN A 924 -20.38 42.69 -11.59
N GLY A 925 -20.93 41.54 -11.20
CA GLY A 925 -22.34 41.21 -11.45
C GLY A 925 -23.31 42.20 -10.81
N VAL A 926 -23.06 42.59 -9.55
CA VAL A 926 -23.87 43.58 -8.83
C VAL A 926 -23.73 44.97 -9.45
N GLN A 927 -22.54 45.36 -9.91
CA GLN A 927 -22.33 46.62 -10.63
C GLN A 927 -23.09 46.70 -11.95
N LYS A 928 -23.20 45.57 -12.68
CA LYS A 928 -24.03 45.48 -13.89
C LYS A 928 -25.51 45.59 -13.54
N LEU A 929 -25.94 44.87 -12.52
CA LEU A 929 -27.32 44.90 -12.04
C LEU A 929 -27.76 46.31 -11.64
N ALA A 930 -26.88 47.10 -11.00
CA ALA A 930 -27.15 48.50 -10.64
C ALA A 930 -27.41 49.42 -11.85
N LYS A 931 -27.00 49.02 -13.06
CA LYS A 931 -27.23 49.75 -14.32
C LYS A 931 -28.49 49.31 -15.04
N VAL A 932 -29.11 48.20 -14.61
CA VAL A 932 -30.37 47.71 -15.18
C VAL A 932 -31.51 48.55 -14.60
N PRO A 933 -32.40 49.14 -15.44
CA PRO A 933 -33.49 49.96 -14.96
C PRO A 933 -34.34 49.25 -13.91
N ARG A 934 -34.67 49.96 -12.82
CA ARG A 934 -35.49 49.47 -11.68
C ARG A 934 -34.76 48.49 -10.75
N CYS A 935 -33.51 48.15 -11.02
CA CYS A 935 -32.71 47.20 -10.23
C CYS A 935 -31.71 47.90 -9.28
N GLU A 936 -31.72 49.23 -9.20
CA GLU A 936 -30.76 50.01 -8.39
C GLU A 936 -30.88 49.64 -6.90
N GLU A 937 -32.10 49.63 -6.36
CA GLU A 937 -32.35 49.26 -4.96
C GLU A 937 -31.99 47.79 -4.68
N LEU A 938 -32.23 46.88 -5.65
CA LEU A 938 -31.84 45.49 -5.51
C LEU A 938 -30.31 45.35 -5.44
N ALA A 939 -29.57 46.08 -6.28
CA ALA A 939 -28.12 46.09 -6.24
C ALA A 939 -27.57 46.67 -4.93
N GLU A 940 -28.21 47.71 -4.37
CA GLU A 940 -27.87 48.25 -3.04
C GLU A 940 -28.11 47.24 -1.92
N ILE A 941 -29.20 46.48 -1.99
CA ILE A 941 -29.50 45.42 -1.03
C ILE A 941 -28.43 44.32 -1.08
N LEU A 942 -28.11 43.80 -2.27
CA LEU A 942 -27.06 42.80 -2.45
C LEU A 942 -25.69 43.35 -2.01
N PHE A 943 -25.41 44.62 -2.28
CA PHE A 943 -24.20 45.29 -1.83
C PHE A 943 -24.05 45.26 -0.29
N SER A 944 -25.13 45.53 0.43
CA SER A 944 -25.14 45.51 1.89
C SER A 944 -24.97 44.10 2.49
N ALA A 945 -25.35 43.05 1.75
CA ALA A 945 -25.21 41.65 2.18
C ALA A 945 -23.84 41.05 1.81
N LEU A 946 -23.20 41.54 0.75
CA LEU A 946 -21.93 41.04 0.21
C LEU A 946 -20.69 41.77 0.77
N ARG A 947 -20.83 42.47 1.90
CA ARG A 947 -19.71 43.16 2.57
C ARG A 947 -18.66 42.16 3.01
N ARG A 948 -17.38 42.52 2.84
CA ARG A 948 -16.25 41.63 3.16
C ARG A 948 -16.18 41.35 4.66
N ASN A 949 -16.34 42.38 5.47
CA ASN A 949 -16.41 42.26 6.92
C ASN A 949 -17.84 41.86 7.36
N PRO A 950 -18.02 40.73 8.07
CA PRO A 950 -19.30 40.25 8.60
C PRO A 950 -20.05 41.26 9.45
N ALA A 951 -19.35 42.11 10.22
CA ALA A 951 -19.97 43.10 11.09
C ALA A 951 -20.65 44.25 10.30
N ASP A 952 -20.22 44.48 9.06
CA ASP A 952 -20.74 45.52 8.19
C ASP A 952 -21.93 45.02 7.34
N ARG A 953 -22.25 43.72 7.41
CA ARG A 953 -23.36 43.14 6.65
C ARG A 953 -24.69 43.53 7.28
N VAL A 954 -25.68 43.71 6.41
CA VAL A 954 -27.07 43.89 6.82
C VAL A 954 -27.55 42.69 7.66
N SER A 955 -28.32 42.94 8.72
CA SER A 955 -28.95 41.86 9.50
C SER A 955 -29.97 41.10 8.64
N LEU A 956 -30.13 39.79 8.87
CA LEU A 956 -31.08 38.95 8.14
C LEU A 956 -32.51 39.52 8.11
N LYS A 957 -32.99 40.02 9.26
CA LYS A 957 -34.32 40.65 9.38
C LYS A 957 -34.47 41.87 8.46
N ARG A 958 -33.49 42.78 8.50
CA ARG A 958 -33.47 43.96 7.63
C ARG A 958 -33.35 43.57 6.16
N LEU A 959 -32.54 42.58 5.81
CA LEU A 959 -32.42 42.05 4.45
C LEU A 959 -33.78 41.56 3.92
N ARG A 960 -34.52 40.80 4.73
CA ARG A 960 -35.86 40.31 4.41
C ARG A 960 -36.85 41.45 4.19
N ASP A 961 -36.85 42.46 5.07
CA ASP A 961 -37.71 43.63 4.93
C ASP A 961 -37.36 44.48 3.69
N ASP A 962 -36.06 44.59 3.36
CA ASP A 962 -35.58 45.33 2.20
C ASP A 962 -35.97 44.63 0.88
N LEU A 963 -35.83 43.30 0.80
CA LEU A 963 -36.26 42.52 -0.36
C LEU A 963 -37.77 42.56 -0.58
N ARG A 964 -38.58 42.56 0.49
CA ARG A 964 -40.04 42.75 0.38
C ARG A 964 -40.42 44.09 -0.23
N ARG A 965 -39.64 45.15 0.03
CA ARG A 965 -39.85 46.47 -0.59
C ARG A 965 -39.41 46.48 -2.04
N ALA A 966 -38.24 45.90 -2.34
CA ALA A 966 -37.72 45.81 -3.71
C ALA A 966 -38.64 44.99 -4.63
N ALA A 967 -39.28 43.93 -4.12
CA ALA A 967 -40.22 43.09 -4.88
C ALA A 967 -41.31 43.92 -5.58
N LYS A 968 -41.88 44.91 -4.89
CA LYS A 968 -42.92 45.80 -5.45
C LYS A 968 -42.42 46.65 -6.60
N LYS A 969 -41.16 47.10 -6.54
CA LYS A 969 -40.56 47.93 -7.60
C LYS A 969 -40.14 47.13 -8.83
N LEU A 970 -39.96 45.82 -8.68
CA LEU A 970 -39.58 44.90 -9.75
C LEU A 970 -40.79 44.16 -10.38
N GLU A 971 -42.02 44.51 -9.98
CA GLU A 971 -43.25 43.96 -10.59
C GLU A 971 -43.28 44.21 -12.11
N GLY A 972 -43.44 43.14 -12.89
CA GLY A 972 -43.47 43.20 -14.36
C GLY A 972 -42.10 43.24 -15.04
N VAL A 973 -40.99 43.16 -14.30
CA VAL A 973 -39.67 42.89 -14.90
C VAL A 973 -39.65 41.46 -15.42
N LYS A 974 -39.17 41.25 -16.65
CA LYS A 974 -39.07 39.92 -17.25
C LYS A 974 -37.94 39.12 -16.60
N TRP A 975 -38.22 37.88 -16.25
CA TRP A 975 -37.21 36.92 -15.81
C TRP A 975 -36.65 36.13 -17.02
N PRO A 976 -35.36 35.77 -17.05
CA PRO A 976 -34.30 36.22 -16.14
C PRO A 976 -33.95 37.70 -16.38
N ILE A 977 -33.45 38.38 -15.33
CA ILE A 977 -32.96 39.76 -15.44
C ILE A 977 -31.65 39.74 -16.23
N ALA A 978 -31.66 40.31 -17.43
CA ALA A 978 -30.47 40.43 -18.28
C ALA A 978 -29.53 41.54 -17.77
N LEU A 979 -28.23 41.23 -17.68
CA LEU A 979 -27.17 42.09 -17.14
C LEU A 979 -26.30 42.76 -18.20
#